data_AF-A0A7F8RM91-F1
#
_entry.id   AF-A0A7F8RM91-F1
#
_cell.length_a   1.000
_cell.length_b   1.000
_cell.length_c   1.000
_cell.angle_alpha   90.00
_cell.angle_beta   90.00
_cell.angle_gamma   90.00
#
_symmetry.space_group_name_H-M   'P 1'
#
loop_
_entity.id
_entity.type
_entity.pdbx_description
1 polymer ?
#
loop_
_entity_poly.entity_id
_entity_poly.type
_entity_poly.pdbx_seq_one_letter_code
_entity_poly.pdbx_strand_id
1 'polypeptide(L)'
;SSQLSAKLTNLPTLISMRLEFLRILCSHEHYLNLNLFFMNADTAPASPCPSISSQNSSSCSSFQDQKIASMFDLTPEYRQQHFLTGLLFTELAAALDAEGEGISKVQRKAVSAIHSLLSSHDLDPRCVKPEVKVKIAALYLPLVGIILDALPQLYDFTAADARSGKNRANGSDEDQEGTSTINQNVALAIAGNNFNLKTSGTMLSSLPYKQYNMLNADTTRNLMICFLWIMKNADQSLIRKWIADLPSMQLNRILDLLFICVSCFEYKGKQSSDKVSTQVLQKSRDVKARLEEALLRGEGARGEMMRRCRAPGNDRFPGLSENLRWRKEQTHWRQANEKQDKTKAELDQEALISGNLATEANLIILDMQENIIQASSALDCKDSLLGGVLRVLVNSLSCDQSTTYLTHCFATLRALIAKDCLEVYTFLQVEELLCNLNSILYDTVKMREFQEDPEMLMDLMYRIAKSYQTSPDLRLTWLQNMAEKHTKKKCYTEAAMCLVHAAALVAEYLSMLEDHSYLPVGSVSFQNISSNVLEESAVSDDTLSPDEDGVCSGRYFTESGLVGLLEHAAELFSTGGLYETVNEVYKLVIPILEAHRDFRKLTSTHDKLQKAFDSIISKGHKRMFGTYFRVGFYGSKFGDLDEQEFVYKEPAITKLPEISHRLEGFYGQCFGEEFVEVIKDSAPVDKTKLDPNKAYIQITFVEPYFDEYEMKDRVTYFEKNFNLRRFMYTTPFTLEGRPRGELHEQYRRNTILTTMHAFPYVKTRISVIQKEEFVLTPIEVAIEDMKKKTLQLAVAINQEPPDAKMLQMVLQGSVGATVNQGPLEVAQVFLAEIPADPKLYRHHNKLRLCFKEFIMRCGEAVEKNKRLITADQREYQQELKKNYHKLKENLRPMIERKIPELYKPIVRVESHKRDSFHRSSFRKCETQLSQGS
;
A
#
# COMPACT_ATOMS: atom_id res chain seq x y z
N SER A 1 -57.88 -39.52 -25.31
CA SER A 1 -57.49 -40.43 -24.22
C SER A 1 -56.01 -40.82 -24.24
N SER A 2 -55.35 -40.98 -25.41
CA SER A 2 -53.95 -41.42 -25.50
C SER A 2 -52.85 -40.34 -25.29
N GLN A 3 -53.17 -39.04 -25.43
CA GLN A 3 -52.18 -37.95 -25.21
C GLN A 3 -51.92 -37.61 -23.73
N LEU A 4 -52.81 -38.00 -22.81
CA LEU A 4 -52.58 -37.86 -21.37
C LEU A 4 -51.72 -39.00 -20.81
N SER A 5 -51.79 -40.19 -21.41
CA SER A 5 -50.96 -41.35 -21.01
C SER A 5 -49.48 -41.16 -21.36
N ALA A 6 -49.17 -40.55 -22.51
CA ALA A 6 -47.79 -40.33 -22.95
C ALA A 6 -47.02 -39.22 -22.19
N LYS A 7 -47.71 -38.37 -21.39
CA LYS A 7 -47.07 -37.41 -20.48
C LYS A 7 -46.80 -37.98 -19.08
N LEU A 8 -47.41 -39.12 -18.74
CA LEU A 8 -47.21 -39.81 -17.46
C LEU A 8 -46.03 -40.81 -17.47
N THR A 9 -45.38 -41.04 -18.62
CA THR A 9 -44.27 -42.00 -18.75
C THR A 9 -42.87 -41.41 -18.54
N ASN A 10 -42.74 -40.09 -18.30
CA ASN A 10 -41.46 -39.49 -17.92
C ASN A 10 -41.32 -39.47 -16.39
N LEU A 11 -40.59 -40.44 -15.85
CA LEU A 11 -40.30 -40.60 -14.41
C LEU A 11 -39.84 -39.29 -13.72
N PRO A 12 -38.96 -38.45 -14.31
CA PRO A 12 -38.57 -37.16 -13.72
C PRO A 12 -39.72 -36.15 -13.57
N THR A 13 -40.70 -36.19 -14.47
CA THR A 13 -41.88 -35.31 -14.43
C THR A 13 -42.81 -35.71 -13.28
N LEU A 14 -42.98 -37.02 -13.05
CA LEU A 14 -43.80 -37.53 -11.95
C LEU A 14 -43.19 -37.19 -10.58
N ILE A 15 -41.87 -37.38 -10.43
CA ILE A 15 -41.14 -37.00 -9.21
C ILE A 15 -41.24 -35.49 -8.99
N SER A 16 -41.10 -34.68 -10.04
CA SER A 16 -41.29 -33.23 -10.00
C SER A 16 -42.70 -32.80 -9.56
N MET A 17 -43.75 -33.52 -9.99
CA MET A 17 -45.13 -33.26 -9.54
C MET A 17 -45.33 -33.67 -8.08
N ARG A 18 -44.74 -34.80 -7.65
CA ARG A 18 -44.80 -35.27 -6.26
C ARG A 18 -44.10 -34.33 -5.30
N LEU A 19 -42.91 -33.83 -5.65
CA LEU A 19 -42.18 -32.82 -4.86
C LEU A 19 -42.97 -31.51 -4.74
N GLU A 20 -43.65 -31.08 -5.82
CA GLU A 20 -44.52 -29.90 -5.78
C GLU A 20 -45.70 -30.09 -4.84
N PHE A 21 -46.34 -31.26 -4.91
CA PHE A 21 -47.45 -31.60 -4.04
C PHE A 21 -47.03 -31.65 -2.56
N LEU A 22 -45.87 -32.25 -2.26
CA LEU A 22 -45.29 -32.26 -0.91
C LEU A 22 -44.96 -30.85 -0.43
N ARG A 23 -44.40 -29.99 -1.30
CA ARG A 23 -44.14 -28.57 -0.98
C ARG A 23 -45.43 -27.85 -0.58
N ILE A 24 -46.51 -28.03 -1.35
CA ILE A 24 -47.80 -27.41 -1.06
C ILE A 24 -48.35 -27.92 0.29
N LEU A 25 -48.35 -29.24 0.49
CA LEU A 25 -48.82 -29.85 1.73
C LEU A 25 -48.06 -29.35 2.96
N CYS A 26 -46.73 -29.28 2.88
CA CYS A 26 -45.88 -28.82 3.98
C CYS A 26 -45.94 -27.28 4.19
N SER A 27 -46.46 -26.52 3.21
CA SER A 27 -46.64 -25.07 3.33
C SER A 27 -47.95 -24.65 4.03
N HIS A 28 -48.86 -25.59 4.32
CA HIS A 28 -50.11 -25.26 5.00
C HIS A 28 -49.90 -24.86 6.46
N GLU A 29 -50.72 -23.93 6.94
CA GLU A 29 -50.58 -23.28 8.26
C GLU A 29 -50.54 -24.23 9.46
N HIS A 30 -51.15 -25.41 9.35
CA HIS A 30 -51.19 -26.40 10.43
C HIS A 30 -50.00 -27.36 10.43
N TYR A 31 -49.16 -27.37 9.39
CA TYR A 31 -48.05 -28.30 9.25
C TYR A 31 -47.06 -28.19 10.42
N LEU A 32 -46.62 -26.96 10.76
CA LEU A 32 -45.68 -26.76 11.87
C LEU A 32 -46.32 -27.14 13.22
N ASN A 33 -47.56 -26.73 13.47
CA ASN A 33 -48.24 -27.03 14.74
C ASN A 33 -48.41 -28.54 14.97
N LEU A 34 -48.70 -29.30 13.92
CA LEU A 34 -48.84 -30.75 14.00
C LEU A 34 -47.49 -31.44 14.28
N ASN A 35 -46.41 -30.99 13.64
CA ASN A 35 -45.07 -31.58 13.83
C ASN A 35 -44.44 -31.16 15.17
N LEU A 36 -44.61 -29.91 15.59
CA LEU A 36 -44.02 -29.38 16.82
C LEU A 36 -44.71 -29.92 18.09
N PHE A 37 -45.96 -30.39 17.98
CA PHE A 37 -46.69 -31.01 19.10
C PHE A 37 -46.05 -32.34 19.54
N PHE A 38 -45.50 -33.12 18.61
CA PHE A 38 -44.89 -34.43 18.90
C PHE A 38 -43.44 -34.36 19.42
N MET A 39 -42.81 -33.18 19.43
CA MET A 39 -41.43 -33.00 19.92
C MET A 39 -41.33 -32.92 21.45
N ASN A 40 -42.43 -32.68 22.15
CA ASN A 40 -42.47 -32.69 23.61
C ASN A 40 -42.82 -34.10 24.11
N ALA A 41 -41.81 -34.97 24.27
CA ALA A 41 -41.98 -36.33 24.76
C ALA A 41 -42.57 -36.44 26.19
N ASP A 42 -42.60 -35.35 26.96
CA ASP A 42 -43.09 -35.35 28.35
C ASP A 42 -44.61 -35.22 28.49
N THR A 43 -45.36 -35.10 27.40
CA THR A 43 -46.83 -34.94 27.45
C THR A 43 -47.57 -35.69 26.34
N ALA A 44 -47.33 -36.99 26.18
CA ALA A 44 -48.30 -37.83 25.46
C ALA A 44 -49.42 -38.27 26.44
N PRO A 45 -50.72 -38.10 26.11
CA PRO A 45 -51.79 -38.67 26.91
C PRO A 45 -51.71 -40.20 26.82
N ALA A 46 -51.75 -40.88 27.97
CA ALA A 46 -51.76 -42.33 28.04
C ALA A 46 -52.95 -42.90 27.24
N SER A 47 -52.64 -43.64 26.18
CA SER A 47 -53.60 -44.50 25.49
C SER A 47 -54.01 -45.67 26.40
N PRO A 48 -55.31 -46.04 26.46
CA PRO A 48 -55.83 -47.03 27.40
C PRO A 48 -55.73 -48.45 26.81
N CYS A 49 -54.53 -48.98 26.61
CA CYS A 49 -54.34 -50.38 26.22
C CYS A 49 -53.09 -50.95 26.91
N PRO A 50 -53.20 -51.80 27.94
CA PRO A 50 -52.04 -52.38 28.60
C PRO A 50 -51.61 -53.66 27.87
N SER A 51 -50.36 -53.74 27.39
CA SER A 51 -49.73 -55.02 27.02
C SER A 51 -48.20 -54.93 27.02
N ILE A 52 -47.63 -55.35 28.17
CA ILE A 52 -46.39 -56.13 28.39
C ILE A 52 -45.18 -55.81 27.51
N SER A 53 -44.29 -54.94 28.02
CA SER A 53 -42.86 -55.26 28.27
C SER A 53 -42.13 -54.02 28.80
N SER A 54 -42.39 -53.71 30.07
CA SER A 54 -41.61 -52.75 30.86
C SER A 54 -40.57 -53.50 31.69
N GLN A 55 -39.34 -53.67 31.19
CA GLN A 55 -38.17 -53.95 32.04
C GLN A 55 -36.92 -53.37 31.37
N ASN A 56 -36.57 -52.14 31.75
CA ASN A 56 -35.19 -51.72 32.06
C ASN A 56 -35.16 -50.20 32.34
N SER A 57 -35.50 -49.85 33.58
CA SER A 57 -35.18 -48.58 34.19
C SER A 57 -33.96 -48.76 35.09
N SER A 58 -32.76 -48.66 34.52
CA SER A 58 -31.50 -48.41 35.26
C SER A 58 -30.36 -48.09 34.29
N SER A 59 -29.69 -46.94 34.52
CA SER A 59 -28.49 -46.37 33.86
C SER A 59 -28.77 -45.25 32.85
N CYS A 60 -28.89 -44.02 33.37
CA CYS A 60 -29.21 -42.78 32.64
C CYS A 60 -27.94 -41.95 32.39
N SER A 61 -27.17 -42.33 31.37
CA SER A 61 -26.23 -41.41 30.69
C SER A 61 -25.96 -41.88 29.26
N SER A 62 -25.64 -43.16 29.05
CA SER A 62 -25.30 -43.70 27.72
C SER A 62 -26.46 -43.84 26.73
N PHE A 63 -27.72 -43.82 27.19
CA PHE A 63 -28.91 -43.85 26.32
C PHE A 63 -29.29 -42.48 25.73
N GLN A 64 -28.76 -41.36 26.27
CA GLN A 64 -28.99 -40.04 25.71
C GLN A 64 -28.06 -39.76 24.51
N ASP A 65 -26.83 -40.29 24.52
CA ASP A 65 -25.82 -40.00 23.49
C ASP A 65 -26.14 -40.66 22.14
N GLN A 66 -26.60 -41.93 22.13
CA GLN A 66 -27.10 -42.58 20.90
C GLN A 66 -28.34 -41.88 20.31
N LYS A 67 -29.10 -41.16 21.15
CA LYS A 67 -30.30 -40.43 20.72
C LYS A 67 -29.93 -39.16 19.93
N ILE A 68 -28.78 -38.53 20.22
CA ILE A 68 -28.36 -37.29 19.56
C ILE A 68 -27.90 -37.55 18.12
N ALA A 69 -27.05 -38.55 17.90
CA ALA A 69 -26.64 -38.95 16.55
C ALA A 69 -27.85 -39.34 15.68
N SER A 70 -28.82 -40.04 16.26
CA SER A 70 -30.05 -40.45 15.57
C SER A 70 -30.97 -39.28 15.13
N MET A 71 -30.76 -38.06 15.64
CA MET A 71 -31.49 -36.86 15.20
C MET A 71 -30.95 -36.25 13.90
N PHE A 72 -29.70 -36.55 13.54
CA PHE A 72 -29.06 -36.09 12.30
C PHE A 72 -29.18 -37.11 11.17
N ASP A 73 -29.67 -38.32 11.47
CA ASP A 73 -29.92 -39.40 10.52
C ASP A 73 -31.42 -39.55 10.20
N LEU A 74 -31.73 -39.93 8.95
CA LEU A 74 -33.11 -40.19 8.53
C LEU A 74 -33.60 -41.58 8.98
N THR A 75 -33.81 -41.73 10.29
CA THR A 75 -34.23 -42.99 10.92
C THR A 75 -35.67 -43.40 10.55
N PRO A 76 -36.01 -44.70 10.60
CA PRO A 76 -37.38 -45.15 10.40
C PRO A 76 -38.33 -44.61 11.47
N GLU A 77 -37.86 -44.39 12.70
CA GLU A 77 -38.60 -43.77 13.80
C GLU A 77 -38.95 -42.31 13.47
N TYR A 78 -37.98 -41.54 12.95
CA TYR A 78 -38.20 -40.16 12.50
C TYR A 78 -39.25 -40.09 11.38
N ARG A 79 -39.19 -41.02 10.42
CA ARG A 79 -40.17 -41.10 9.32
C ARG A 79 -41.58 -41.46 9.80
N GLN A 80 -41.72 -42.18 10.90
CA GLN A 80 -43.03 -42.48 11.50
C GLN A 80 -43.58 -41.29 12.29
N GLN A 81 -42.72 -40.56 13.00
CA GLN A 81 -43.11 -39.39 13.80
C GLN A 81 -43.43 -38.16 12.92
N HIS A 82 -42.60 -37.92 11.90
CA HIS A 82 -42.72 -36.78 10.99
C HIS A 82 -42.93 -37.27 9.56
N PHE A 83 -44.08 -37.90 9.30
CA PHE A 83 -44.34 -38.57 8.02
C PHE A 83 -44.15 -37.67 6.78
N LEU A 84 -44.70 -36.46 6.79
CA LEU A 84 -44.60 -35.54 5.63
C LEU A 84 -43.18 -35.01 5.42
N THR A 85 -42.48 -34.63 6.50
CA THR A 85 -41.10 -34.15 6.46
C THR A 85 -40.12 -35.27 6.10
N GLY A 86 -40.30 -36.45 6.69
CA GLY A 86 -39.53 -37.65 6.40
C GLY A 86 -39.70 -38.08 4.93
N LEU A 87 -40.92 -38.00 4.39
CA LEU A 87 -41.18 -38.28 2.97
C LEU A 87 -40.49 -37.25 2.06
N LEU A 88 -40.50 -35.97 2.42
CA LEU A 88 -39.79 -34.92 1.67
C LEU A 88 -38.28 -35.15 1.66
N PHE A 89 -37.67 -35.53 2.79
CA PHE A 89 -36.25 -35.84 2.88
C PHE A 89 -35.87 -37.15 2.20
N THR A 90 -36.74 -38.18 2.24
CA THR A 90 -36.54 -39.41 1.47
C THR A 90 -36.53 -39.13 -0.03
N GLU A 91 -37.43 -38.28 -0.52
CA GLU A 91 -37.46 -37.88 -1.94
C GLU A 91 -36.28 -36.97 -2.31
N LEU A 92 -35.79 -36.12 -1.39
CA LEU A 92 -34.56 -35.35 -1.60
C LEU A 92 -33.34 -36.26 -1.72
N ALA A 93 -33.13 -37.17 -0.77
CA ALA A 93 -32.00 -38.10 -0.79
C ALA A 93 -32.04 -38.96 -2.07
N ALA A 94 -33.21 -39.50 -2.42
CA ALA A 94 -33.39 -40.23 -3.68
C ALA A 94 -33.14 -39.37 -4.92
N ALA A 95 -33.47 -38.08 -4.90
CA ALA A 95 -33.19 -37.16 -6.01
C ALA A 95 -31.70 -36.81 -6.14
N LEU A 96 -30.96 -36.75 -5.03
CA LEU A 96 -29.52 -36.53 -5.01
C LEU A 96 -28.76 -37.80 -5.44
N ASP A 97 -29.27 -39.00 -5.13
CA ASP A 97 -28.67 -40.28 -5.52
C ASP A 97 -29.02 -40.76 -6.93
N ALA A 98 -30.00 -40.13 -7.59
CA ALA A 98 -30.48 -40.57 -8.90
C ALA A 98 -29.54 -40.15 -10.07
N GLU A 99 -29.29 -41.08 -10.98
CA GLU A 99 -28.41 -40.92 -12.15
C GLU A 99 -29.24 -40.99 -13.46
N GLY A 100 -29.13 -40.00 -14.36
CA GLY A 100 -29.79 -40.02 -15.69
C GLY A 100 -30.09 -38.66 -16.35
N GLU A 101 -30.48 -38.65 -17.63
CA GLU A 101 -30.87 -37.42 -18.36
C GLU A 101 -32.13 -36.77 -17.76
N GLY A 102 -32.06 -35.47 -17.44
CA GLY A 102 -33.18 -34.69 -16.88
C GLY A 102 -33.26 -34.66 -15.35
N ILE A 103 -32.39 -35.39 -14.63
CA ILE A 103 -32.36 -35.44 -13.15
C ILE A 103 -31.98 -34.08 -12.51
N SER A 104 -31.16 -33.27 -13.18
CA SER A 104 -30.75 -31.94 -12.69
C SER A 104 -31.94 -30.99 -12.47
N LYS A 105 -33.03 -31.15 -13.24
CA LYS A 105 -34.28 -30.40 -13.02
C LYS A 105 -35.01 -30.86 -11.76
N VAL A 106 -34.96 -32.17 -11.47
CA VAL A 106 -35.57 -32.78 -10.28
C VAL A 106 -34.79 -32.39 -9.03
N GLN A 107 -33.46 -32.51 -9.06
CA GLN A 107 -32.55 -32.05 -7.99
C GLN A 107 -32.78 -30.57 -7.67
N ARG A 108 -32.81 -29.70 -8.68
CA ARG A 108 -33.10 -28.27 -8.50
C ARG A 108 -34.47 -28.05 -7.83
N LYS A 109 -35.48 -28.82 -8.22
CA LYS A 109 -36.83 -28.66 -7.70
C LYS A 109 -36.95 -29.18 -6.26
N ALA A 110 -36.31 -30.31 -5.93
CA ALA A 110 -36.27 -30.85 -4.58
C ALA A 110 -35.61 -29.88 -3.60
N VAL A 111 -34.42 -29.36 -3.96
CA VAL A 111 -33.70 -28.35 -3.17
C VAL A 111 -34.49 -27.05 -3.04
N SER A 112 -35.07 -26.56 -4.14
CA SER A 112 -35.88 -25.33 -4.13
C SER A 112 -37.15 -25.47 -3.28
N ALA A 113 -37.76 -26.65 -3.24
CA ALA A 113 -38.92 -26.91 -2.39
C ALA A 113 -38.59 -26.79 -0.90
N ILE A 114 -37.47 -27.36 -0.45
CA ILE A 114 -37.02 -27.27 0.95
C ILE A 114 -36.61 -25.85 1.30
N HIS A 115 -35.82 -25.19 0.44
CA HIS A 115 -35.44 -23.79 0.62
C HIS A 115 -36.68 -22.89 0.74
N SER A 116 -37.66 -23.06 -0.15
CA SER A 116 -38.91 -22.27 -0.12
C SER A 116 -39.74 -22.53 1.15
N LEU A 117 -39.75 -23.75 1.66
CA LEU A 117 -40.43 -24.09 2.92
C LEU A 117 -39.74 -23.42 4.11
N LEU A 118 -38.42 -23.53 4.23
CA LEU A 118 -37.65 -22.86 5.27
C LEU A 118 -37.84 -21.33 5.21
N SER A 119 -37.77 -20.73 4.01
CA SER A 119 -38.06 -19.31 3.83
C SER A 119 -39.49 -18.95 4.25
N SER A 120 -40.49 -19.78 3.93
CA SER A 120 -41.89 -19.53 4.31
C SER A 120 -42.11 -19.59 5.83
N HIS A 121 -41.37 -20.46 6.52
CA HIS A 121 -41.42 -20.59 7.98
C HIS A 121 -40.69 -19.43 8.66
N ASP A 122 -39.56 -18.97 8.12
CA ASP A 122 -38.81 -17.83 8.67
C ASP A 122 -39.54 -16.49 8.48
N LEU A 123 -40.34 -16.37 7.42
CA LEU A 123 -41.21 -15.21 7.16
C LEU A 123 -42.53 -15.21 7.96
N ASP A 124 -42.90 -16.33 8.59
CA ASP A 124 -44.14 -16.41 9.36
C ASP A 124 -43.97 -15.70 10.72
N PRO A 125 -44.78 -14.65 11.03
CA PRO A 125 -44.69 -13.92 12.30
C PRO A 125 -44.88 -14.82 13.53
N ARG A 126 -45.57 -15.96 13.41
CA ARG A 126 -45.76 -16.94 14.50
C ARG A 126 -44.46 -17.66 14.88
N CYS A 127 -43.51 -17.75 13.96
CA CYS A 127 -42.24 -18.47 14.11
C CYS A 127 -41.06 -17.55 14.48
N VAL A 128 -41.30 -16.26 14.72
CA VAL A 128 -40.25 -15.28 15.05
C VAL A 128 -39.59 -15.54 16.40
N LYS A 129 -40.31 -16.17 17.35
CA LYS A 129 -39.77 -16.47 18.69
C LYS A 129 -38.60 -17.46 18.61
N PRO A 130 -37.46 -17.20 19.31
CA PRO A 130 -36.28 -18.05 19.24
C PRO A 130 -36.55 -19.50 19.68
N GLU A 131 -37.40 -19.71 20.69
CA GLU A 131 -37.82 -21.05 21.15
C GLU A 131 -38.50 -21.88 20.05
N VAL A 132 -39.26 -21.23 19.16
CA VAL A 132 -39.94 -21.90 18.05
C VAL A 132 -38.94 -22.18 16.93
N LYS A 133 -38.01 -21.26 16.65
CA LYS A 133 -36.93 -21.48 15.66
C LYS A 133 -36.03 -22.65 16.01
N VAL A 134 -35.68 -22.83 17.28
CA VAL A 134 -34.91 -24.00 17.73
C VAL A 134 -35.64 -25.31 17.45
N LYS A 135 -36.96 -25.37 17.71
CA LYS A 135 -37.76 -26.56 17.43
C LYS A 135 -37.96 -26.82 15.93
N ILE A 136 -38.07 -25.76 15.12
CA ILE A 136 -38.09 -25.88 13.67
C ILE A 136 -36.73 -26.38 13.18
N ALA A 137 -35.61 -25.82 13.66
CA ALA A 137 -34.28 -26.31 13.31
C ALA A 137 -34.10 -27.80 13.67
N ALA A 138 -34.62 -28.24 14.83
CA ALA A 138 -34.64 -29.64 15.24
C ALA A 138 -35.37 -30.56 14.23
N LEU A 139 -36.49 -30.09 13.66
CA LEU A 139 -37.23 -30.79 12.59
C LEU A 139 -36.42 -30.90 11.28
N TYR A 140 -35.46 -30.02 11.04
CA TYR A 140 -34.65 -30.05 9.81
C TYR A 140 -33.24 -30.64 10.01
N LEU A 141 -32.85 -31.11 11.21
CA LEU A 141 -31.52 -31.68 11.48
C LEU A 141 -31.13 -32.85 10.54
N PRO A 142 -32.02 -33.78 10.15
CA PRO A 142 -31.67 -34.83 9.19
C PRO A 142 -31.20 -34.32 7.83
N LEU A 143 -31.52 -33.06 7.49
CA LEU A 143 -31.02 -32.43 6.26
C LEU A 143 -29.49 -32.24 6.30
N VAL A 144 -28.91 -32.01 7.48
CA VAL A 144 -27.46 -31.84 7.64
C VAL A 144 -26.73 -33.15 7.29
N GLY A 145 -27.24 -34.29 7.76
CA GLY A 145 -26.70 -35.61 7.39
C GLY A 145 -26.77 -35.86 5.88
N ILE A 146 -27.93 -35.57 5.26
CA ILE A 146 -28.11 -35.72 3.80
C ILE A 146 -27.14 -34.83 3.01
N ILE A 147 -26.88 -33.60 3.47
CA ILE A 147 -25.92 -32.69 2.81
C ILE A 147 -24.48 -33.21 2.96
N LEU A 148 -24.10 -33.76 4.11
CA LEU A 148 -22.78 -34.35 4.34
C LEU A 148 -22.54 -35.59 3.46
N ASP A 149 -23.56 -36.41 3.23
CA ASP A 149 -23.49 -37.55 2.31
C ASP A 149 -23.37 -37.11 0.84
N ALA A 150 -24.00 -35.99 0.49
CA ALA A 150 -23.96 -35.41 -0.85
C ALA A 150 -22.72 -34.53 -1.13
N LEU A 151 -21.78 -34.41 -0.18
CA LEU A 151 -20.59 -33.55 -0.28
C LEU A 151 -19.78 -33.73 -1.58
N PRO A 152 -19.51 -34.96 -2.07
CA PRO A 152 -18.77 -35.18 -3.33
C PRO A 152 -19.48 -34.66 -4.59
N GLN A 153 -20.78 -34.38 -4.50
CA GLN A 153 -21.59 -33.90 -5.63
C GLN A 153 -21.72 -32.36 -5.65
N LEU A 154 -21.29 -31.66 -4.60
CA LEU A 154 -21.44 -30.20 -4.48
C LEU A 154 -20.57 -29.48 -5.52
N TYR A 155 -21.05 -28.31 -5.97
CA TYR A 155 -20.31 -27.49 -6.92
C TYR A 155 -19.07 -26.87 -6.27
N ASP A 156 -17.90 -27.05 -6.89
CA ASP A 156 -16.68 -26.39 -6.46
C ASP A 156 -16.64 -24.93 -6.94
N PHE A 157 -16.78 -24.00 -6.00
CA PHE A 157 -16.74 -22.56 -6.26
C PHE A 157 -15.32 -22.02 -6.44
N THR A 158 -14.26 -22.77 -6.10
CA THR A 158 -12.87 -22.31 -6.19
C THR A 158 -12.29 -22.42 -7.61
N ALA A 159 -12.69 -23.42 -8.39
CA ALA A 159 -12.22 -23.63 -9.76
C ALA A 159 -12.83 -22.68 -10.82
N ALA A 160 -13.89 -21.94 -10.47
CA ALA A 160 -14.59 -21.06 -11.42
C ALA A 160 -13.77 -19.82 -11.81
N ASP A 161 -12.94 -19.30 -10.91
CA ASP A 161 -12.10 -18.12 -11.16
C ASP A 161 -10.89 -18.43 -12.07
N ALA A 162 -10.42 -19.68 -12.12
CA ALA A 162 -9.37 -20.12 -13.04
C ALA A 162 -9.83 -20.29 -14.51
N ARG A 163 -11.12 -20.58 -14.75
CA ARG A 163 -11.66 -20.86 -16.09
C ARG A 163 -12.22 -19.63 -16.82
N SER A 164 -12.49 -18.54 -16.11
CA SER A 164 -12.98 -17.30 -16.73
C SER A 164 -11.88 -16.51 -17.47
N GLY A 165 -10.60 -16.89 -17.35
CA GLY A 165 -9.45 -16.22 -17.99
C GLY A 165 -9.11 -16.65 -19.42
N LYS A 166 -9.74 -17.69 -19.98
CA LYS A 166 -9.49 -18.16 -21.35
C LYS A 166 -10.75 -18.05 -22.20
N ASN A 167 -11.07 -16.84 -22.68
CA ASN A 167 -11.78 -16.59 -23.96
C ASN A 167 -12.10 -15.10 -24.17
N ARG A 168 -11.10 -14.22 -24.21
CA ARG A 168 -11.17 -12.91 -24.91
C ARG A 168 -9.78 -12.48 -25.38
N ALA A 169 -9.36 -12.96 -26.53
CA ALA A 169 -8.27 -12.36 -27.30
C ALA A 169 -8.90 -11.64 -28.51
N ASN A 170 -9.09 -10.32 -28.37
CA ASN A 170 -8.98 -9.28 -29.42
C ASN A 170 -9.79 -8.02 -29.02
N GLY A 171 -9.10 -6.89 -28.85
CA GLY A 171 -9.67 -5.54 -28.97
C GLY A 171 -9.40 -4.58 -27.80
N SER A 172 -8.38 -3.73 -28.00
CA SER A 172 -8.16 -2.34 -27.52
C SER A 172 -8.30 -1.95 -26.05
N ASP A 173 -7.24 -1.28 -25.57
CA ASP A 173 -7.07 -0.51 -24.34
C ASP A 173 -8.30 0.30 -23.89
N GLU A 174 -8.64 0.18 -22.60
CA GLU A 174 -9.03 1.28 -21.71
C GLU A 174 -9.03 0.78 -20.25
N ASP A 175 -8.46 1.60 -19.37
CA ASP A 175 -8.21 1.39 -17.94
C ASP A 175 -9.47 1.03 -17.11
N GLN A 176 -9.33 0.09 -16.17
CA GLN A 176 -10.15 0.08 -14.96
C GLN A 176 -9.41 -0.60 -13.79
N GLU A 177 -8.72 0.23 -12.98
CA GLU A 177 -8.17 -0.11 -11.67
C GLU A 177 -9.30 -0.59 -10.73
N GLY A 178 -9.29 -1.88 -10.39
CA GLY A 178 -10.01 -2.42 -9.24
C GLY A 178 -9.09 -2.43 -8.03
N THR A 179 -9.47 -1.67 -7.00
CA THR A 179 -8.81 -1.61 -5.69
C THR A 179 -8.58 -2.99 -5.07
N SER A 180 -7.32 -3.23 -4.68
CA SER A 180 -6.79 -4.24 -3.76
C SER A 180 -7.82 -5.19 -3.11
N THR A 181 -7.96 -6.38 -3.67
CA THR A 181 -8.41 -7.58 -2.95
C THR A 181 -7.22 -8.54 -2.89
N ILE A 182 -7.07 -9.24 -1.76
CA ILE A 182 -6.00 -10.23 -1.55
C ILE A 182 -6.19 -11.31 -2.62
N ASN A 183 -5.19 -11.50 -3.47
CA ASN A 183 -5.25 -12.51 -4.52
C ASN A 183 -5.34 -13.88 -3.85
N GLN A 184 -6.26 -14.76 -4.28
CA GLN A 184 -6.51 -16.05 -3.62
C GLN A 184 -5.24 -16.92 -3.49
N ASN A 185 -4.34 -16.79 -4.47
CA ASN A 185 -3.02 -17.44 -4.46
C ASN A 185 -2.06 -16.87 -3.41
N VAL A 186 -2.23 -15.61 -3.01
CA VAL A 186 -1.41 -14.90 -2.02
C VAL A 186 -1.76 -15.34 -0.61
N ALA A 187 -3.04 -15.56 -0.29
CA ALA A 187 -3.44 -16.13 1.00
C ALA A 187 -3.00 -17.59 1.17
N LEU A 188 -3.00 -18.37 0.07
CA LEU A 188 -2.49 -19.75 0.03
C LEU A 188 -0.97 -19.82 0.23
N ALA A 189 -0.21 -18.89 -0.35
CA ALA A 189 1.25 -18.80 -0.15
C ALA A 189 1.64 -18.38 1.29
N ILE A 190 0.82 -17.52 1.91
CA ILE A 190 0.98 -17.06 3.29
C ILE A 190 0.72 -18.19 4.31
N ALA A 191 -0.01 -19.24 3.95
CA ALA A 191 -0.32 -20.36 4.86
C ALA A 191 0.86 -21.34 5.11
N GLY A 192 2.01 -21.16 4.45
CA GLY A 192 3.20 -22.00 4.63
C GLY A 192 2.97 -23.44 4.13
N ASN A 193 3.47 -23.75 2.94
CA ASN A 193 3.37 -25.09 2.35
C ASN A 193 4.33 -26.12 2.99
N ASN A 194 4.65 -25.99 4.28
CA ASN A 194 5.55 -26.91 5.01
C ASN A 194 4.84 -28.06 5.73
N PHE A 195 3.54 -28.24 5.54
CA PHE A 195 2.91 -29.52 5.81
C PHE A 195 2.94 -30.36 4.54
N ASN A 196 3.97 -31.19 4.40
CA ASN A 196 4.04 -32.30 3.46
C ASN A 196 2.87 -33.28 3.72
N LEU A 197 1.66 -32.92 3.25
CA LEU A 197 0.63 -33.88 2.94
C LEU A 197 0.65 -34.01 1.42
N LYS A 198 1.36 -35.02 0.94
CA LYS A 198 1.32 -35.51 -0.44
C LYS A 198 0.02 -35.09 -1.12
N THR A 199 0.12 -34.16 -2.06
CA THR A 199 -0.72 -34.10 -3.26
C THR A 199 -0.45 -35.37 -4.06
N SER A 200 -0.78 -36.53 -3.49
CA SER A 200 -1.27 -37.60 -4.32
C SER A 200 -2.54 -37.04 -4.94
N GLY A 201 -2.60 -37.06 -6.27
CA GLY A 201 -3.87 -37.20 -6.96
C GLY A 201 -4.58 -38.45 -6.46
N THR A 202 -5.12 -38.37 -5.25
CA THR A 202 -6.32 -39.06 -4.85
C THR A 202 -7.38 -38.07 -5.35
N MET A 203 -7.81 -38.16 -6.61
CA MET A 203 -8.92 -39.05 -6.93
C MET A 203 -9.77 -39.27 -5.69
N LEU A 204 -11.00 -38.79 -5.73
CA LEU A 204 -12.10 -39.14 -4.83
C LEU A 204 -12.40 -40.67 -4.81
N SER A 205 -11.38 -41.52 -4.75
CA SER A 205 -11.51 -42.97 -4.82
C SER A 205 -10.42 -43.66 -3.98
N SER A 206 -10.76 -43.93 -2.73
CA SER A 206 -10.22 -45.10 -2.02
C SER A 206 -11.32 -45.92 -1.33
N LEU A 207 -12.56 -45.83 -1.86
CA LEU A 207 -13.57 -46.88 -1.79
C LEU A 207 -14.06 -47.17 -3.22
N PRO A 208 -14.44 -48.42 -3.54
CA PRO A 208 -14.82 -48.78 -4.91
C PRO A 208 -16.26 -48.34 -5.21
N TYR A 209 -16.55 -47.04 -5.40
CA TYR A 209 -17.92 -46.58 -5.66
C TYR A 209 -18.03 -45.31 -6.55
N LYS A 210 -18.84 -45.45 -7.63
CA LYS A 210 -19.66 -44.49 -8.40
C LYS A 210 -19.10 -43.11 -8.82
N GLN A 211 -19.21 -42.82 -10.12
CA GLN A 211 -18.94 -41.54 -10.75
C GLN A 211 -20.16 -40.61 -10.57
N TYR A 212 -20.08 -39.61 -9.67
CA TYR A 212 -21.19 -38.71 -9.37
C TYR A 212 -21.32 -37.54 -10.37
N ASN A 213 -22.54 -37.11 -10.66
CA ASN A 213 -22.81 -35.91 -11.44
C ASN A 213 -22.79 -34.66 -10.53
N MET A 214 -22.00 -33.65 -10.88
CA MET A 214 -21.88 -32.42 -10.08
C MET A 214 -23.15 -31.55 -10.14
N LEU A 215 -23.58 -31.01 -8.99
CA LEU A 215 -24.73 -30.12 -8.86
C LEU A 215 -24.48 -28.74 -9.50
N ASN A 216 -25.55 -28.01 -9.81
CA ASN A 216 -25.44 -26.64 -10.29
C ASN A 216 -25.01 -25.68 -9.15
N ALA A 217 -24.39 -24.55 -9.49
CA ALA A 217 -23.99 -23.52 -8.53
C ALA A 217 -25.19 -22.98 -7.71
N ASP A 218 -26.32 -22.66 -8.35
CA ASP A 218 -27.50 -22.14 -7.65
C ASP A 218 -28.17 -23.18 -6.73
N THR A 219 -28.14 -24.45 -7.12
CA THR A 219 -28.67 -25.53 -6.28
C THR A 219 -27.79 -25.78 -5.07
N THR A 220 -26.48 -25.73 -5.25
CA THR A 220 -25.51 -25.83 -4.15
C THR A 220 -25.68 -24.66 -3.20
N ARG A 221 -25.80 -23.42 -3.71
CA ARG A 221 -26.05 -22.23 -2.88
C ARG A 221 -27.32 -22.36 -2.04
N ASN A 222 -28.44 -22.81 -2.62
CA ASN A 222 -29.68 -23.01 -1.86
C ASN A 222 -29.54 -24.07 -0.76
N LEU A 223 -28.78 -25.15 -1.01
CA LEU A 223 -28.46 -26.14 0.03
C LEU A 223 -27.59 -25.52 1.14
N MET A 224 -26.58 -24.73 0.79
CA MET A 224 -25.73 -24.07 1.79
C MET A 224 -26.51 -23.05 2.62
N ILE A 225 -27.48 -22.33 2.03
CA ILE A 225 -28.41 -21.45 2.79
C ILE A 225 -29.22 -22.27 3.80
N CYS A 226 -29.76 -23.43 3.38
CA CYS A 226 -30.52 -24.30 4.28
C CYS A 226 -29.64 -24.82 5.43
N PHE A 227 -28.40 -25.24 5.12
CA PHE A 227 -27.42 -25.67 6.11
C PHE A 227 -27.10 -24.57 7.13
N LEU A 228 -26.68 -23.39 6.67
CA LEU A 228 -26.35 -22.27 7.55
C LEU A 228 -27.54 -21.82 8.40
N TRP A 229 -28.76 -21.84 7.85
CA TRP A 229 -29.96 -21.51 8.61
C TRP A 229 -30.22 -22.50 9.75
N ILE A 230 -30.02 -23.81 9.51
CA ILE A 230 -30.15 -24.83 10.56
C ILE A 230 -29.08 -24.63 11.62
N MET A 231 -27.82 -24.48 11.22
CA MET A 231 -26.70 -24.33 12.17
C MET A 231 -26.82 -23.05 13.01
N LYS A 232 -27.35 -21.97 12.45
CA LYS A 232 -27.62 -20.71 13.17
C LYS A 232 -28.69 -20.86 14.26
N ASN A 233 -29.75 -21.62 13.99
CA ASN A 233 -30.96 -21.66 14.83
C ASN A 233 -31.07 -22.90 15.72
N ALA A 234 -30.26 -23.94 15.51
CA ALA A 234 -30.27 -25.13 16.34
C ALA A 234 -29.71 -24.85 17.75
N ASP A 235 -30.06 -25.73 18.70
CA ASP A 235 -29.57 -25.63 20.08
C ASP A 235 -28.04 -25.83 20.12
N GLN A 236 -27.33 -24.80 20.58
CA GLN A 236 -25.87 -24.80 20.70
C GLN A 236 -25.35 -25.93 21.59
N SER A 237 -26.11 -26.31 22.63
CA SER A 237 -25.73 -27.43 23.51
C SER A 237 -25.86 -28.79 22.81
N LEU A 238 -26.83 -28.91 21.89
CA LEU A 238 -27.02 -30.10 21.05
C LEU A 238 -25.91 -30.21 20.00
N ILE A 239 -25.59 -29.10 19.31
CA ILE A 239 -24.51 -29.05 18.31
C ILE A 239 -23.17 -29.45 18.95
N ARG A 240 -22.84 -28.90 20.12
CA ARG A 240 -21.58 -29.21 20.83
C ARG A 240 -21.46 -30.69 21.19
N LYS A 241 -22.54 -31.30 21.67
CA LYS A 241 -22.58 -32.74 21.98
C LYS A 241 -22.47 -33.59 20.71
N TRP A 242 -23.22 -33.23 19.68
CA TRP A 242 -23.15 -33.91 18.38
C TRP A 242 -21.73 -33.88 17.80
N ILE A 243 -21.06 -32.72 17.82
CA ILE A 243 -19.67 -32.58 17.36
C ILE A 243 -18.71 -33.44 18.22
N ALA A 244 -18.91 -33.48 19.54
CA ALA A 244 -18.07 -34.28 20.44
C ALA A 244 -18.21 -35.80 20.21
N ASP A 245 -19.38 -36.26 19.77
CA ASP A 245 -19.67 -37.67 19.50
C ASP A 245 -19.23 -38.13 18.10
N LEU A 246 -18.85 -37.21 17.19
CA LEU A 246 -18.47 -37.53 15.81
C LEU A 246 -17.00 -37.97 15.69
N PRO A 247 -16.70 -38.96 14.81
CA PRO A 247 -15.32 -39.35 14.51
C PRO A 247 -14.60 -38.25 13.71
N SER A 248 -13.27 -38.20 13.83
CA SER A 248 -12.40 -37.20 13.18
C SER A 248 -12.59 -37.09 11.66
N MET A 249 -12.91 -38.19 10.97
CA MET A 249 -13.20 -38.20 9.53
C MET A 249 -14.48 -37.42 9.18
N GLN A 250 -15.52 -37.50 10.03
CA GLN A 250 -16.77 -36.75 9.82
C GLN A 250 -16.59 -35.28 10.17
N LEU A 251 -15.77 -34.95 11.18
CA LEU A 251 -15.41 -33.56 11.49
C LEU A 251 -14.66 -32.90 10.32
N ASN A 252 -13.75 -33.62 9.66
CA ASN A 252 -13.08 -33.12 8.44
C ASN A 252 -14.07 -32.88 7.30
N ARG A 253 -15.08 -33.74 7.10
CA ARG A 253 -16.14 -33.49 6.10
C ARG A 253 -16.97 -32.26 6.42
N ILE A 254 -17.22 -31.97 7.70
CA ILE A 254 -17.88 -30.73 8.11
C ILE A 254 -16.97 -29.53 7.79
N LEU A 255 -15.66 -29.61 8.05
CA LEU A 255 -14.71 -28.56 7.70
C LEU A 255 -14.64 -28.32 6.18
N ASP A 256 -14.68 -29.38 5.36
CA ASP A 256 -14.74 -29.26 3.90
C ASP A 256 -16.06 -28.59 3.44
N LEU A 257 -17.18 -28.90 4.10
CA LEU A 257 -18.46 -28.24 3.84
C LEU A 257 -18.42 -26.75 4.21
N LEU A 258 -17.80 -26.41 5.34
CA LEU A 258 -17.59 -25.02 5.76
C LEU A 258 -16.68 -24.27 4.78
N PHE A 259 -15.63 -24.92 4.27
CA PHE A 259 -14.77 -24.38 3.22
C PHE A 259 -15.58 -23.99 1.97
N ILE A 260 -16.45 -24.89 1.50
CA ILE A 260 -17.35 -24.63 0.37
C ILE A 260 -18.32 -23.48 0.69
N CYS A 261 -18.82 -23.38 1.92
CA CYS A 261 -19.71 -22.29 2.33
C CYS A 261 -19.02 -20.92 2.23
N VAL A 262 -17.76 -20.80 2.68
CA VAL A 262 -16.97 -19.56 2.56
C VAL A 262 -16.89 -19.14 1.09
N SER A 263 -16.51 -20.05 0.20
CA SER A 263 -16.39 -19.76 -1.23
C SER A 263 -17.75 -19.53 -1.92
N CYS A 264 -18.85 -20.06 -1.37
CA CYS A 264 -20.20 -19.89 -1.92
C CYS A 264 -20.80 -18.51 -1.65
N PHE A 265 -20.48 -17.92 -0.49
CA PHE A 265 -21.02 -16.63 -0.02
C PHE A 265 -19.98 -15.49 -0.08
N GLU A 266 -18.96 -15.63 -0.92
CA GLU A 266 -17.98 -14.58 -1.15
C GLU A 266 -18.63 -13.29 -1.67
N TYR A 267 -18.32 -12.16 -1.04
CA TYR A 267 -18.75 -10.85 -1.48
C TYR A 267 -17.86 -10.34 -2.61
N LYS A 268 -18.37 -10.28 -3.85
CA LYS A 268 -17.58 -9.86 -5.04
C LYS A 268 -17.57 -8.34 -5.33
N GLY A 269 -17.93 -7.50 -4.36
CA GLY A 269 -17.92 -6.03 -4.51
C GLY A 269 -19.01 -5.41 -5.40
N LYS A 270 -19.05 -4.07 -5.48
CA LYS A 270 -20.00 -3.28 -6.31
C LYS A 270 -19.63 -3.32 -7.82
N GLN A 271 -19.75 -4.46 -8.49
CA GLN A 271 -19.37 -4.57 -9.92
C GLN A 271 -20.39 -4.02 -10.95
N SER A 272 -21.52 -3.45 -10.51
CA SER A 272 -22.65 -3.09 -11.40
C SER A 272 -23.01 -1.60 -11.47
N SER A 273 -22.49 -0.75 -10.57
CA SER A 273 -22.77 0.70 -10.56
C SER A 273 -22.24 1.41 -11.81
N ASP A 274 -20.99 1.14 -12.18
CA ASP A 274 -20.29 1.93 -13.20
C ASP A 274 -20.64 1.52 -14.64
N LYS A 275 -21.24 0.34 -14.82
CA LYS A 275 -21.69 -0.17 -16.12
C LYS A 275 -23.01 0.46 -16.59
N VAL A 276 -23.83 0.99 -15.68
CA VAL A 276 -25.12 1.61 -16.03
C VAL A 276 -24.91 2.97 -16.69
N SER A 277 -23.97 3.79 -16.17
CA SER A 277 -23.67 5.11 -16.75
C SER A 277 -23.09 4.99 -18.18
N THR A 278 -22.16 4.06 -18.38
CA THR A 278 -21.52 3.83 -19.68
C THR A 278 -22.43 3.13 -20.70
N GLN A 279 -23.25 2.16 -20.30
CA GLN A 279 -24.20 1.52 -21.24
C GLN A 279 -25.33 2.44 -21.70
N VAL A 280 -25.80 3.37 -20.86
CA VAL A 280 -26.82 4.35 -21.24
C VAL A 280 -26.25 5.37 -22.24
N LEU A 281 -25.01 5.83 -22.02
CA LEU A 281 -24.28 6.71 -22.96
C LEU A 281 -23.95 6.01 -24.29
N GLN A 282 -23.56 4.74 -24.27
CA GLN A 282 -23.24 3.97 -25.48
C GLN A 282 -24.50 3.64 -26.30
N LYS A 283 -25.60 3.24 -25.65
CA LYS A 283 -26.90 3.01 -26.31
C LYS A 283 -27.46 4.29 -26.94
N SER A 284 -27.26 5.46 -26.30
CA SER A 284 -27.64 6.75 -26.90
C SER A 284 -26.84 7.10 -28.16
N ARG A 285 -25.54 6.73 -28.21
CA ARG A 285 -24.69 6.96 -29.39
C ARG A 285 -25.02 6.01 -30.54
N ASP A 286 -25.29 4.73 -30.26
CA ASP A 286 -25.66 3.74 -31.27
C ASP A 286 -27.05 4.01 -31.89
N VAL A 287 -28.00 4.48 -31.09
CA VAL A 287 -29.34 4.86 -31.60
C VAL A 287 -29.24 6.11 -32.48
N LYS A 288 -28.39 7.08 -32.14
CA LYS A 288 -28.13 8.26 -32.97
C LYS A 288 -27.40 7.89 -34.28
N ALA A 289 -26.39 7.03 -34.23
CA ALA A 289 -25.66 6.56 -35.40
C ALA A 289 -26.55 5.74 -36.35
N ARG A 290 -27.43 4.87 -35.82
CA ARG A 290 -28.42 4.13 -36.63
C ARG A 290 -29.49 5.02 -37.25
N LEU A 291 -29.88 6.11 -36.57
CA LEU A 291 -30.82 7.09 -37.10
C LEU A 291 -30.18 7.91 -38.25
N GLU A 292 -28.92 8.30 -38.09
CA GLU A 292 -28.13 8.98 -39.12
C GLU A 292 -27.88 8.08 -40.34
N GLU A 293 -27.60 6.79 -40.14
CA GLU A 293 -27.40 5.82 -41.22
C GLU A 293 -28.70 5.52 -42.00
N ALA A 294 -29.85 5.45 -41.32
CA ALA A 294 -31.17 5.29 -41.94
C ALA A 294 -31.61 6.54 -42.75
N LEU A 295 -31.22 7.74 -42.30
CA LEU A 295 -31.44 9.00 -43.02
C LEU A 295 -30.56 9.14 -44.27
N LEU A 296 -29.31 8.65 -44.22
CA LEU A 296 -28.35 8.71 -45.34
C LEU A 296 -28.56 7.60 -46.39
N ARG A 297 -29.07 6.43 -46.02
CA ARG A 297 -29.34 5.31 -46.96
C ARG A 297 -30.68 5.37 -47.68
N GLY A 298 -31.55 6.32 -47.34
CA GLY A 298 -32.85 6.48 -48.01
C GLY A 298 -33.81 5.29 -47.83
N GLU A 299 -33.60 4.44 -46.81
CA GLU A 299 -34.44 3.29 -46.48
C GLU A 299 -35.61 3.70 -45.57
N GLY A 300 -36.41 4.63 -46.07
CA GLY A 300 -37.74 4.93 -45.53
C GLY A 300 -38.80 4.76 -46.60
N ALA A 301 -40.08 4.87 -46.23
CA ALA A 301 -41.24 4.70 -47.12
C ALA A 301 -41.15 5.47 -48.46
N ARG A 302 -40.38 6.58 -48.50
CA ARG A 302 -40.06 7.36 -49.70
C ARG A 302 -39.13 6.63 -50.70
N GLY A 303 -38.12 5.90 -50.22
CA GLY A 303 -37.16 5.15 -51.04
C GLY A 303 -37.75 3.85 -51.62
N GLU A 304 -38.70 3.25 -50.91
CA GLU A 304 -39.46 2.10 -51.42
C GLU A 304 -40.47 2.53 -52.51
N MET A 305 -41.09 3.70 -52.35
CA MET A 305 -42.00 4.29 -53.35
C MET A 305 -41.29 4.62 -54.67
N MET A 306 -40.05 5.12 -54.64
CA MET A 306 -39.27 5.37 -55.87
C MET A 306 -38.86 4.08 -56.60
N ARG A 307 -38.72 2.95 -55.90
CA ARG A 307 -38.33 1.66 -56.50
C ARG A 307 -39.47 1.02 -57.29
N ARG A 308 -40.73 1.29 -56.92
CA ARG A 308 -41.94 0.79 -57.59
C ARG A 308 -42.25 1.51 -58.92
N CYS A 309 -41.62 2.65 -59.21
CA CYS A 309 -41.85 3.42 -60.44
C CYS A 309 -40.93 3.07 -61.62
N ARG A 310 -40.03 2.08 -61.52
CA ARG A 310 -38.97 1.83 -62.53
C ARG A 310 -38.98 0.49 -63.27
N ALA A 311 -40.02 -0.35 -63.17
CA ALA A 311 -40.04 -1.64 -63.88
C ALA A 311 -41.31 -1.83 -64.75
N PRO A 312 -41.17 -2.01 -66.09
CA PRO A 312 -42.26 -2.37 -66.99
C PRO A 312 -42.28 -3.88 -67.33
N GLY A 313 -43.47 -4.45 -67.48
CA GLY A 313 -43.74 -5.58 -68.40
C GLY A 313 -44.26 -6.91 -67.82
N ASN A 314 -45.55 -7.18 -68.07
CA ASN A 314 -46.24 -8.45 -68.42
C ASN A 314 -46.11 -9.71 -67.52
N ASP A 315 -47.16 -10.49 -67.18
CA ASP A 315 -48.61 -10.42 -67.40
C ASP A 315 -49.34 -11.59 -66.66
N ARG A 316 -50.64 -11.39 -66.39
CA ARG A 316 -51.76 -12.35 -66.12
C ARG A 316 -52.24 -12.71 -64.69
N PHE A 317 -53.20 -11.88 -64.22
CA PHE A 317 -54.59 -12.15 -63.73
C PHE A 317 -54.84 -12.96 -62.41
N PRO A 318 -56.01 -12.81 -61.72
CA PRO A 318 -56.60 -11.58 -61.14
C PRO A 318 -57.27 -11.78 -59.76
N GLY A 319 -57.37 -10.71 -58.98
CA GLY A 319 -58.40 -10.58 -57.94
C GLY A 319 -57.94 -10.82 -56.51
N LEU A 320 -57.58 -9.73 -55.82
CA LEU A 320 -58.28 -9.29 -54.62
C LEU A 320 -57.77 -7.89 -54.28
N SER A 321 -58.69 -6.95 -54.10
CA SER A 321 -58.44 -5.68 -53.44
C SER A 321 -58.03 -5.93 -51.99
N GLU A 322 -56.74 -6.12 -51.71
CA GLU A 322 -56.25 -6.00 -50.35
C GLU A 322 -56.19 -4.51 -49.98
N ASN A 323 -57.26 -4.08 -49.32
CA ASN A 323 -57.26 -2.93 -48.43
C ASN A 323 -55.93 -2.86 -47.68
N LEU A 324 -55.31 -1.67 -47.69
CA LEU A 324 -54.22 -1.27 -46.80
C LEU A 324 -54.74 -1.29 -45.35
N ARG A 325 -54.90 -2.49 -44.79
CA ARG A 325 -55.22 -2.71 -43.38
C ARG A 325 -53.94 -3.21 -42.74
N TRP A 326 -53.29 -2.31 -42.00
CA TRP A 326 -52.18 -2.62 -41.10
C TRP A 326 -52.36 -4.00 -40.47
N ARG A 327 -51.50 -4.96 -40.83
CA ARG A 327 -51.44 -6.28 -40.17
C ARG A 327 -50.87 -6.07 -38.77
N LYS A 328 -51.77 -5.84 -37.81
CA LYS A 328 -51.50 -5.74 -36.37
C LYS A 328 -50.77 -6.96 -35.79
N GLU A 329 -50.73 -8.09 -36.51
CA GLU A 329 -50.06 -9.32 -36.07
C GLU A 329 -48.64 -9.53 -36.63
N GLN A 330 -48.18 -8.71 -37.58
CA GLN A 330 -46.77 -8.67 -37.98
C GLN A 330 -45.98 -7.56 -37.29
N THR A 331 -46.68 -6.62 -36.64
CA THR A 331 -46.13 -5.79 -35.58
C THR A 331 -46.50 -6.41 -34.24
N HIS A 332 -45.87 -7.54 -33.92
CA HIS A 332 -45.57 -7.80 -32.52
C HIS A 332 -44.62 -6.67 -32.08
N TRP A 333 -45.20 -5.59 -31.56
CA TRP A 333 -44.62 -4.94 -30.39
C TRP A 333 -44.50 -6.06 -29.36
N ARG A 334 -43.41 -6.83 -29.41
CA ARG A 334 -42.92 -7.46 -28.19
C ARG A 334 -42.78 -6.28 -27.25
N GLN A 335 -43.61 -6.25 -26.22
CA GLN A 335 -43.15 -5.75 -24.93
C GLN A 335 -41.78 -6.39 -24.78
N ALA A 336 -40.74 -5.59 -25.03
CA ALA A 336 -39.41 -5.94 -24.62
C ALA A 336 -39.57 -6.33 -23.15
N ASN A 337 -39.15 -7.55 -22.81
CA ASN A 337 -39.10 -8.04 -21.45
C ASN A 337 -38.70 -6.87 -20.56
N GLU A 338 -39.66 -6.29 -19.83
CA GLU A 338 -39.37 -5.37 -18.73
C GLU A 338 -38.78 -6.25 -17.63
N LYS A 339 -37.52 -6.65 -17.80
CA LYS A 339 -36.60 -6.51 -16.68
C LYS A 339 -36.56 -5.00 -16.47
N GLN A 340 -37.38 -4.49 -15.54
CA GLN A 340 -37.16 -3.15 -15.01
C GLN A 340 -35.66 -3.01 -14.76
N ASP A 341 -35.03 -2.08 -15.47
CA ASP A 341 -33.66 -1.70 -15.16
C ASP A 341 -33.68 -1.27 -13.70
N LYS A 342 -33.14 -2.12 -12.82
CA LYS A 342 -33.11 -1.89 -11.38
C LYS A 342 -32.51 -0.52 -11.14
N THR A 343 -33.21 0.29 -10.35
CA THR A 343 -32.73 1.64 -10.05
C THR A 343 -31.39 1.55 -9.32
N LYS A 344 -30.57 2.61 -9.41
CA LYS A 344 -29.29 2.67 -8.69
C LYS A 344 -29.47 2.38 -7.19
N ALA A 345 -30.57 2.85 -6.60
CA ALA A 345 -30.92 2.59 -5.21
C ALA A 345 -31.19 1.10 -4.92
N GLU A 346 -31.88 0.39 -5.83
CA GLU A 346 -32.12 -1.06 -5.69
C GLU A 346 -30.84 -1.88 -5.85
N LEU A 347 -29.93 -1.48 -6.76
CA LEU A 347 -28.62 -2.12 -6.91
C LEU A 347 -27.71 -1.89 -5.69
N ASP A 348 -27.72 -0.67 -5.14
CA ASP A 348 -27.00 -0.34 -3.91
C ASP A 348 -27.56 -1.13 -2.72
N GLN A 349 -28.89 -1.29 -2.66
CA GLN A 349 -29.55 -2.11 -1.64
C GLN A 349 -29.22 -3.60 -1.78
N GLU A 350 -29.19 -4.15 -2.99
CA GLU A 350 -28.76 -5.54 -3.24
C GLU A 350 -27.30 -5.78 -2.86
N ALA A 351 -26.41 -4.82 -3.14
CA ALA A 351 -25.01 -4.90 -2.74
C ALA A 351 -24.83 -4.82 -1.21
N LEU A 352 -25.68 -4.07 -0.50
CA LEU A 352 -25.68 -4.04 0.95
C LEU A 352 -26.19 -5.36 1.54
N ILE A 353 -27.28 -5.90 1.00
CA ILE A 353 -27.85 -7.18 1.44
C ILE A 353 -26.85 -8.32 1.21
N SER A 354 -26.15 -8.35 0.07
CA SER A 354 -25.13 -9.38 -0.20
C SER A 354 -23.91 -9.26 0.71
N GLY A 355 -23.47 -8.05 1.05
CA GLY A 355 -22.40 -7.83 2.04
C GLY A 355 -22.79 -8.27 3.46
N ASN A 356 -24.03 -7.98 3.87
CA ASN A 356 -24.57 -8.43 5.15
C ASN A 356 -24.71 -9.95 5.20
N LEU A 357 -25.22 -10.57 4.12
CA LEU A 357 -25.35 -12.02 4.02
C LEU A 357 -23.99 -12.73 4.09
N ALA A 358 -22.98 -12.22 3.39
CA ALA A 358 -21.62 -12.75 3.45
C ALA A 358 -21.02 -12.66 4.87
N THR A 359 -21.22 -11.53 5.53
CA THR A 359 -20.80 -11.33 6.94
C THR A 359 -21.48 -12.32 7.88
N GLU A 360 -22.80 -12.45 7.76
CA GLU A 360 -23.60 -13.35 8.59
C GLU A 360 -23.22 -14.81 8.37
N ALA A 361 -23.04 -15.23 7.12
CA ALA A 361 -22.58 -16.57 6.77
C ALA A 361 -21.20 -16.88 7.39
N ASN A 362 -20.23 -15.96 7.26
CA ASN A 362 -18.89 -16.17 7.81
C ASN A 362 -18.88 -16.17 9.35
N LEU A 363 -19.74 -15.41 10.01
CA LEU A 363 -19.90 -15.48 11.48
C LEU A 363 -20.49 -16.82 11.94
N ILE A 364 -21.47 -17.38 11.22
CA ILE A 364 -22.02 -18.71 11.52
C ILE A 364 -20.94 -19.79 11.33
N ILE A 365 -20.14 -19.69 10.26
CA ILE A 365 -19.01 -20.59 10.00
C ILE A 365 -17.98 -20.51 11.14
N LEU A 366 -17.66 -19.30 11.61
CA LEU A 366 -16.72 -19.10 12.70
C LEU A 366 -17.23 -19.68 14.03
N ASP A 367 -18.50 -19.50 14.36
CA ASP A 367 -19.14 -20.09 15.55
C ASP A 367 -19.11 -21.63 15.48
N MET A 368 -19.33 -22.20 14.30
CA MET A 368 -19.19 -23.63 14.06
C MET A 368 -17.76 -24.12 14.22
N GLN A 369 -16.76 -23.40 13.72
CA GLN A 369 -15.36 -23.72 13.94
C GLN A 369 -14.99 -23.64 15.41
N GLU A 370 -15.48 -22.63 16.14
CA GLU A 370 -15.26 -22.50 17.57
C GLU A 370 -15.87 -23.65 18.35
N ASN A 371 -17.09 -24.08 18.01
CA ASN A 371 -17.71 -25.27 18.58
C ASN A 371 -16.89 -26.55 18.30
N ILE A 372 -16.30 -26.70 17.10
CA ILE A 372 -15.39 -27.80 16.75
C ILE A 372 -14.11 -27.76 17.60
N ILE A 373 -13.50 -26.59 17.75
CA ILE A 373 -12.28 -26.39 18.56
C ILE A 373 -12.56 -26.71 20.04
N GLN A 374 -13.68 -26.23 20.57
CA GLN A 374 -14.07 -26.45 21.96
C GLN A 374 -14.40 -27.93 22.23
N ALA A 375 -15.09 -28.62 21.31
CA ALA A 375 -15.35 -30.05 21.42
C ALA A 375 -14.07 -30.90 21.29
N SER A 376 -13.14 -30.51 20.41
CA SER A 376 -11.85 -31.20 20.22
C SER A 376 -10.93 -31.11 21.44
N SER A 377 -11.04 -30.06 22.26
CA SER A 377 -10.26 -29.96 23.50
C SER A 377 -10.53 -31.08 24.52
N ALA A 378 -11.56 -31.90 24.30
CA ALA A 378 -11.89 -33.09 25.07
C ALA A 378 -11.35 -34.43 24.48
N LEU A 379 -10.81 -34.44 23.24
CA LEU A 379 -10.29 -35.64 22.56
C LEU A 379 -8.80 -35.50 22.16
N ASP A 380 -8.03 -36.59 22.25
CA ASP A 380 -6.57 -36.64 22.01
C ASP A 380 -6.13 -36.53 20.52
N CYS A 381 -6.98 -36.07 19.59
CA CYS A 381 -6.68 -36.01 18.16
C CYS A 381 -6.52 -34.57 17.65
N LYS A 382 -5.32 -33.99 17.82
CA LYS A 382 -5.09 -32.54 17.68
C LYS A 382 -4.61 -32.06 16.29
N ASP A 383 -3.72 -32.80 15.62
CA ASP A 383 -2.97 -32.22 14.50
C ASP A 383 -3.75 -32.15 13.17
N SER A 384 -4.49 -33.20 12.79
CA SER A 384 -5.22 -33.22 11.51
C SER A 384 -6.44 -32.28 11.49
N LEU A 385 -7.06 -32.08 12.65
CA LEU A 385 -8.25 -31.25 12.79
C LEU A 385 -7.89 -29.76 12.83
N LEU A 386 -6.81 -29.41 13.52
CA LEU A 386 -6.29 -28.04 13.56
C LEU A 386 -5.90 -27.55 12.16
N GLY A 387 -5.25 -28.39 11.36
CA GLY A 387 -4.93 -28.07 9.96
C GLY A 387 -6.17 -27.79 9.11
N GLY A 388 -7.27 -28.54 9.30
CA GLY A 388 -8.54 -28.31 8.62
C GLY A 388 -9.23 -27.01 9.07
N VAL A 389 -9.21 -26.70 10.37
CA VAL A 389 -9.74 -25.44 10.92
C VAL A 389 -8.97 -24.25 10.37
N LEU A 390 -7.63 -24.30 10.39
CA LEU A 390 -6.77 -23.24 9.85
C LEU A 390 -7.00 -23.05 8.35
N ARG A 391 -7.17 -24.13 7.57
CA ARG A 391 -7.48 -24.05 6.13
C ARG A 391 -8.74 -23.22 5.86
N VAL A 392 -9.81 -23.45 6.62
CA VAL A 392 -11.07 -22.72 6.46
C VAL A 392 -10.93 -21.26 6.93
N LEU A 393 -10.19 -20.99 8.00
CA LEU A 393 -9.91 -19.62 8.47
C LEU A 393 -9.05 -18.82 7.49
N VAL A 394 -8.05 -19.44 6.87
CA VAL A 394 -7.25 -18.79 5.83
C VAL A 394 -8.09 -18.53 4.58
N ASN A 395 -8.92 -19.49 4.18
CA ASN A 395 -9.84 -19.30 3.05
C ASN A 395 -10.80 -18.12 3.30
N SER A 396 -11.34 -17.97 4.52
CA SER A 396 -12.20 -16.83 4.82
C SER A 396 -11.43 -15.50 4.85
N LEU A 397 -10.21 -15.47 5.38
CA LEU A 397 -9.34 -14.28 5.33
C LEU A 397 -8.92 -13.89 3.91
N SER A 398 -8.94 -14.84 2.97
CA SER A 398 -8.63 -14.59 1.55
C SER A 398 -9.77 -13.91 0.79
N CYS A 399 -10.98 -13.89 1.34
CA CYS A 399 -12.15 -13.25 0.74
C CYS A 399 -12.35 -11.80 1.24
N ASP A 400 -13.21 -11.03 0.56
CA ASP A 400 -13.60 -9.68 1.01
C ASP A 400 -14.47 -9.75 2.28
N GLN A 401 -13.83 -9.54 3.44
CA GLN A 401 -14.47 -9.66 4.76
C GLN A 401 -14.91 -8.31 5.36
N SER A 402 -15.93 -8.37 6.22
CA SER A 402 -16.34 -7.22 7.03
C SER A 402 -15.44 -7.04 8.25
N THR A 403 -15.39 -5.80 8.74
CA THR A 403 -14.64 -5.45 9.96
C THR A 403 -15.12 -6.25 11.17
N THR A 404 -16.44 -6.44 11.31
CA THR A 404 -17.04 -7.27 12.37
C THR A 404 -16.51 -8.70 12.33
N TYR A 405 -16.55 -9.36 11.16
CA TYR A 405 -16.02 -10.71 11.02
C TYR A 405 -14.53 -10.79 11.39
N LEU A 406 -13.71 -9.87 10.88
CA LEU A 406 -12.27 -9.84 11.14
C LEU A 406 -11.97 -9.71 12.63
N THR A 407 -12.68 -8.86 13.37
CA THR A 407 -12.48 -8.72 14.83
C THR A 407 -12.69 -10.02 15.59
N HIS A 408 -13.73 -10.78 15.23
CA HIS A 408 -14.03 -12.08 15.85
C HIS A 408 -13.06 -13.16 15.37
N CYS A 409 -12.74 -13.22 14.08
CA CYS A 409 -11.78 -14.15 13.51
C CYS A 409 -10.41 -14.03 14.18
N PHE A 410 -9.90 -12.80 14.37
CA PHE A 410 -8.65 -12.57 15.09
C PHE A 410 -8.73 -12.89 16.57
N ALA A 411 -9.89 -12.73 17.22
CA ALA A 411 -10.08 -13.17 18.60
C ALA A 411 -10.00 -14.70 18.71
N THR A 412 -10.64 -15.43 17.80
CA THR A 412 -10.58 -16.89 17.72
C THR A 412 -9.17 -17.38 17.41
N LEU A 413 -8.44 -16.73 16.48
CA LEU A 413 -7.04 -17.04 16.18
C LEU A 413 -6.14 -16.83 17.41
N ARG A 414 -6.28 -15.70 18.12
CA ARG A 414 -5.54 -15.46 19.37
C ARG A 414 -5.86 -16.51 20.44
N ALA A 415 -7.12 -16.91 20.57
CA ALA A 415 -7.56 -17.92 21.52
C ALA A 415 -7.00 -19.31 21.19
N LEU A 416 -6.96 -19.69 19.91
CA LEU A 416 -6.33 -20.92 19.42
C LEU A 416 -4.84 -20.95 19.76
N ILE A 417 -4.14 -19.85 19.46
CA ILE A 417 -2.69 -19.72 19.69
C ILE A 417 -2.35 -19.76 21.18
N ALA A 418 -3.19 -19.15 22.03
CA ALA A 418 -2.99 -19.16 23.48
C ALA A 418 -3.23 -20.53 24.14
N LYS A 419 -3.96 -21.44 23.48
CA LYS A 419 -4.45 -22.70 24.07
C LYS A 419 -3.63 -23.93 23.63
N ASP A 420 -2.99 -23.90 22.46
CA ASP A 420 -2.15 -24.96 21.94
C ASP A 420 -0.69 -24.50 21.77
N CYS A 421 0.11 -24.58 22.84
CA CYS A 421 1.58 -24.54 22.71
C CYS A 421 2.07 -25.85 22.07
N LEU A 422 2.17 -25.89 20.74
CA LEU A 422 2.91 -26.91 20.00
C LEU A 422 4.04 -26.30 19.16
N GLU A 423 5.25 -26.73 19.52
CA GLU A 423 6.56 -26.65 18.85
C GLU A 423 7.17 -25.28 18.47
N VAL A 424 8.34 -25.05 19.07
CA VAL A 424 9.08 -23.77 19.23
C VAL A 424 9.70 -23.22 17.92
N TYR A 425 9.60 -23.92 16.79
CA TYR A 425 10.18 -23.47 15.51
C TYR A 425 9.16 -22.99 14.48
N THR A 426 7.93 -23.51 14.49
CA THR A 426 6.83 -23.04 13.63
C THR A 426 6.10 -21.83 14.22
N PHE A 427 6.13 -21.66 15.56
CA PHE A 427 5.51 -20.54 16.26
C PHE A 427 6.08 -19.17 15.86
N LEU A 428 7.40 -19.04 15.72
CA LEU A 428 8.06 -17.78 15.35
C LEU A 428 7.70 -17.35 13.92
N GLN A 429 7.66 -18.29 12.97
CA GLN A 429 7.30 -18.00 11.58
C GLN A 429 5.82 -17.64 11.43
N VAL A 430 4.93 -18.34 12.15
CA VAL A 430 3.49 -18.04 12.13
C VAL A 430 3.20 -16.71 12.83
N GLU A 431 3.85 -16.42 13.96
CA GLU A 431 3.68 -15.13 14.66
C GLU A 431 4.25 -13.97 13.84
N GLU A 432 5.41 -14.13 13.22
CA GLU A 432 6.00 -13.13 12.31
C GLU A 432 5.12 -12.90 11.08
N LEU A 433 4.58 -13.98 10.48
CA LEU A 433 3.67 -13.90 9.36
C LEU A 433 2.32 -13.26 9.75
N LEU A 434 1.80 -13.55 10.94
CA LEU A 434 0.57 -12.95 11.46
C LEU A 434 0.78 -11.48 11.86
N CYS A 435 1.96 -11.13 12.38
CA CYS A 435 2.38 -9.75 12.59
C CYS A 435 2.51 -9.01 11.26
N ASN A 436 3.16 -9.60 10.27
CA ASN A 436 3.30 -9.04 8.92
C ASN A 436 1.93 -8.86 8.26
N LEU A 437 1.03 -9.83 8.33
CA LEU A 437 -0.34 -9.73 7.84
C LEU A 437 -1.13 -8.62 8.56
N ASN A 438 -1.06 -8.58 9.89
CA ASN A 438 -1.73 -7.53 10.67
C ASN A 438 -1.18 -6.14 10.32
N SER A 439 0.14 -6.01 10.15
CA SER A 439 0.79 -4.78 9.70
C SER A 439 0.35 -4.40 8.29
N ILE A 440 0.31 -5.36 7.34
CA ILE A 440 -0.16 -5.12 5.97
C ILE A 440 -1.62 -4.66 5.97
N LEU A 441 -2.51 -5.33 6.72
CA LEU A 441 -3.92 -4.97 6.78
C LEU A 441 -4.11 -3.60 7.44
N TYR A 442 -3.42 -3.35 8.54
CA TYR A 442 -3.43 -2.06 9.22
C TYR A 442 -2.95 -0.94 8.29
N ASP A 443 -1.83 -1.15 7.59
CA ASP A 443 -1.27 -0.18 6.66
C ASP A 443 -2.16 0.00 5.43
N THR A 444 -2.82 -1.06 4.94
CA THR A 444 -3.77 -0.99 3.82
C THR A 444 -5.04 -0.21 4.20
N VAL A 445 -5.52 -0.33 5.44
CA VAL A 445 -6.61 0.49 5.95
C VAL A 445 -6.16 1.96 6.05
N LYS A 446 -5.00 2.21 6.67
CA LYS A 446 -4.42 3.56 6.78
C LYS A 446 -4.15 4.20 5.42
N MET A 447 -3.80 3.44 4.39
CA MET A 447 -3.61 3.98 3.03
C MET A 447 -4.87 4.68 2.50
N ARG A 448 -6.06 4.23 2.88
CA ARG A 448 -7.32 4.90 2.51
C ARG A 448 -7.53 6.19 3.29
N GLU A 449 -7.07 6.26 4.53
CA GLU A 449 -7.17 7.44 5.40
C GLU A 449 -6.20 8.54 4.98
N PHE A 450 -5.00 8.17 4.54
CA PHE A 450 -3.91 9.09 4.19
C PHE A 450 -3.72 9.30 2.67
N GLN A 451 -4.77 9.16 1.86
CA GLN A 451 -4.66 9.36 0.39
C GLN A 451 -4.21 10.77 0.02
N GLU A 452 -4.56 11.75 0.84
CA GLU A 452 -4.23 13.17 0.66
C GLU A 452 -2.82 13.53 1.19
N ASP A 453 -2.20 12.70 2.04
CA ASP A 453 -0.82 12.90 2.52
C ASP A 453 0.16 12.14 1.60
N PRO A 454 0.87 12.84 0.70
CA PRO A 454 1.66 12.19 -0.32
C PRO A 454 2.90 11.47 0.23
N GLU A 455 3.48 11.96 1.33
CA GLU A 455 4.64 11.37 1.99
C GLU A 455 4.24 10.18 2.86
N MET A 456 3.16 10.28 3.64
CA MET A 456 2.66 9.16 4.46
C MET A 456 2.14 8.01 3.59
N LEU A 457 1.44 8.31 2.49
CA LEU A 457 1.02 7.29 1.54
C LEU A 457 2.22 6.50 1.00
N MET A 458 3.33 7.18 0.68
CA MET A 458 4.54 6.50 0.19
C MET A 458 5.23 5.67 1.27
N ASP A 459 5.24 6.14 2.53
CA ASP A 459 5.73 5.35 3.65
C ASP A 459 4.90 4.09 3.90
N LEU A 460 3.57 4.19 3.81
CA LEU A 460 2.65 3.06 3.92
C LEU A 460 2.86 2.06 2.76
N MET A 461 2.93 2.56 1.51
CA MET A 461 3.20 1.73 0.34
C MET A 461 4.54 0.98 0.48
N TYR A 462 5.59 1.66 0.94
CA TYR A 462 6.89 1.04 1.17
C TYR A 462 6.84 -0.01 2.30
N ARG A 463 6.13 0.26 3.40
CA ARG A 463 5.97 -0.71 4.50
C ARG A 463 5.27 -1.98 4.04
N ILE A 464 4.21 -1.85 3.25
CA ILE A 464 3.52 -2.99 2.64
C ILE A 464 4.45 -3.72 1.67
N ALA A 465 5.12 -2.98 0.78
CA ALA A 465 6.10 -3.56 -0.14
C ALA A 465 7.19 -4.34 0.59
N LYS A 466 7.68 -3.82 1.73
CA LYS A 466 8.70 -4.46 2.56
C LYS A 466 8.18 -5.71 3.26
N SER A 467 6.90 -5.69 3.66
CA SER A 467 6.24 -6.87 4.26
C SER A 467 6.12 -8.04 3.26
N TYR A 468 6.16 -7.76 1.96
CA TYR A 468 6.19 -8.76 0.89
C TYR A 468 7.61 -9.11 0.41
N GLN A 469 8.65 -8.86 1.19
CA GLN A 469 10.04 -9.17 0.79
C GLN A 469 10.26 -10.68 0.51
N THR A 470 9.46 -11.56 1.12
CA THR A 470 9.45 -13.01 0.85
C THR A 470 8.71 -13.40 -0.43
N SER A 471 7.99 -12.47 -1.07
CA SER A 471 7.24 -12.68 -2.31
C SER A 471 7.70 -11.69 -3.39
N PRO A 472 8.68 -12.09 -4.23
CA PRO A 472 9.29 -11.19 -5.21
C PRO A 472 8.30 -10.61 -6.23
N ASP A 473 7.29 -11.35 -6.70
CA ASP A 473 6.27 -10.82 -7.62
C ASP A 473 5.47 -9.66 -7.00
N LEU A 474 5.10 -9.78 -5.71
CA LEU A 474 4.37 -8.74 -5.00
C LEU A 474 5.27 -7.55 -4.70
N ARG A 475 6.49 -7.79 -4.20
CA ARG A 475 7.50 -6.74 -3.99
C ARG A 475 7.72 -5.93 -5.27
N LEU A 476 7.87 -6.61 -6.42
CA LEU A 476 8.02 -5.99 -7.73
C LEU A 476 6.81 -5.11 -8.10
N THR A 477 5.60 -5.66 -7.94
CA THR A 477 4.34 -4.94 -8.25
C THR A 477 4.22 -3.66 -7.42
N TRP A 478 4.55 -3.72 -6.13
CA TRP A 478 4.52 -2.54 -5.26
C TRP A 478 5.56 -1.49 -5.63
N LEU A 479 6.79 -1.90 -5.94
CA LEU A 479 7.84 -0.99 -6.40
C LEU A 479 7.45 -0.29 -7.72
N GLN A 480 6.82 -1.00 -8.65
CA GLN A 480 6.28 -0.41 -9.89
C GLN A 480 5.16 0.60 -9.60
N ASN A 481 4.21 0.25 -8.72
CA ASN A 481 3.13 1.15 -8.32
C ASN A 481 3.67 2.43 -7.64
N MET A 482 4.70 2.30 -6.81
CA MET A 482 5.40 3.45 -6.21
C MET A 482 6.06 4.32 -7.28
N ALA A 483 6.73 3.71 -8.27
CA ALA A 483 7.35 4.41 -9.38
C ALA A 483 6.32 5.23 -10.19
N GLU A 484 5.15 4.65 -10.48
CA GLU A 484 4.07 5.33 -11.18
C GLU A 484 3.50 6.50 -10.38
N LYS A 485 3.30 6.33 -9.07
CA LYS A 485 2.84 7.42 -8.18
C LYS A 485 3.86 8.56 -8.12
N HIS A 486 5.16 8.25 -8.06
CA HIS A 486 6.22 9.26 -8.13
C HIS A 486 6.26 9.97 -9.49
N THR A 487 6.05 9.24 -10.59
CA THR A 487 6.00 9.80 -11.94
C THR A 487 4.83 10.77 -12.10
N LYS A 488 3.64 10.42 -11.59
CA LYS A 488 2.46 11.30 -11.54
C LYS A 488 2.74 12.60 -10.76
N LYS A 489 3.59 12.54 -9.73
CA LYS A 489 4.04 13.69 -8.92
C LYS A 489 5.27 14.42 -9.47
N LYS A 490 5.81 13.99 -10.63
CA LYS A 490 7.04 14.53 -11.24
C LYS A 490 8.30 14.34 -10.37
N CYS A 491 8.29 13.38 -9.46
CA CYS A 491 9.46 12.94 -8.69
C CYS A 491 10.23 11.88 -9.50
N TYR A 492 10.81 12.28 -10.62
CA TYR A 492 11.41 11.33 -11.58
C TYR A 492 12.60 10.56 -11.02
N THR A 493 13.39 11.19 -10.14
CA THR A 493 14.52 10.53 -9.50
C THR A 493 14.07 9.37 -8.62
N GLU A 494 13.08 9.58 -7.76
CA GLU A 494 12.55 8.56 -6.86
C GLU A 494 11.83 7.45 -7.63
N ALA A 495 11.12 7.81 -8.72
CA ALA A 495 10.53 6.84 -9.63
C ALA A 495 11.60 5.94 -10.29
N ALA A 496 12.70 6.53 -10.77
CA ALA A 496 13.83 5.78 -11.31
C ALA A 496 14.44 4.84 -10.26
N MET A 497 14.60 5.31 -9.01
CA MET A 497 15.10 4.48 -7.91
C MET A 497 14.19 3.28 -7.62
N CYS A 498 12.87 3.46 -7.65
CA CYS A 498 11.93 2.34 -7.49
C CYS A 498 12.11 1.28 -8.59
N LEU A 499 12.34 1.70 -9.85
CA LEU A 499 12.61 0.79 -10.95
C LEU A 499 13.98 0.12 -10.86
N VAL A 500 14.99 0.81 -10.32
CA VAL A 500 16.32 0.21 -10.05
C VAL A 500 16.23 -0.88 -8.98
N HIS A 501 15.48 -0.65 -7.90
CA HIS A 501 15.20 -1.67 -6.89
C HIS A 501 14.44 -2.86 -7.50
N ALA A 502 13.42 -2.60 -8.31
CA ALA A 502 12.68 -3.62 -9.05
C ALA A 502 13.60 -4.45 -9.97
N ALA A 503 14.49 -3.79 -10.72
CA ALA A 503 15.45 -4.46 -11.60
C ALA A 503 16.47 -5.29 -10.82
N ALA A 504 16.93 -4.81 -9.66
CA ALA A 504 17.85 -5.55 -8.81
C ALA A 504 17.23 -6.79 -8.19
N LEU A 505 15.96 -6.72 -7.78
CA LEU A 505 15.20 -7.89 -7.32
C LEU A 505 15.08 -8.94 -8.42
N VAL A 506 14.75 -8.51 -9.65
CA VAL A 506 14.70 -9.41 -10.81
C VAL A 506 16.08 -10.00 -11.12
N ALA A 507 17.15 -9.21 -11.03
CA ALA A 507 18.52 -9.68 -11.26
C ALA A 507 18.97 -10.69 -10.20
N GLU A 508 18.65 -10.46 -8.92
CA GLU A 508 18.90 -11.43 -7.85
C GLU A 508 18.22 -12.76 -8.18
N TYR A 509 16.93 -12.72 -8.56
CA TYR A 509 16.18 -13.91 -8.95
C TYR A 509 16.77 -14.63 -10.17
N LEU A 510 17.06 -13.91 -11.26
CA LEU A 510 17.65 -14.50 -12.47
C LEU A 510 19.02 -15.13 -12.19
N SER A 511 19.83 -14.51 -11.33
CA SER A 511 21.14 -15.06 -10.95
C SER A 511 21.05 -16.36 -10.14
N MET A 512 19.93 -16.61 -9.45
CA MET A 512 19.67 -17.88 -8.77
C MET A 512 19.21 -18.99 -9.73
N LEU A 513 18.59 -18.63 -10.85
CA LEU A 513 18.14 -19.58 -11.87
C LEU A 513 19.25 -20.00 -12.82
N GLU A 514 20.01 -19.03 -13.31
CA GLU A 514 20.95 -19.23 -14.42
C GLU A 514 22.26 -18.48 -14.15
N ASP A 515 23.37 -19.20 -14.12
CA ASP A 515 24.71 -18.61 -14.00
C ASP A 515 25.25 -18.21 -15.38
N HIS A 516 24.70 -17.13 -15.93
CA HIS A 516 25.18 -16.53 -17.18
C HIS A 516 26.17 -15.40 -16.90
N SER A 517 27.38 -15.49 -17.45
CA SER A 517 28.45 -14.50 -17.23
C SER A 517 28.15 -13.08 -17.72
N TYR A 518 27.13 -12.90 -18.57
CA TYR A 518 26.71 -11.59 -19.09
C TYR A 518 25.56 -10.97 -18.28
N LEU A 519 24.93 -11.72 -17.37
CA LEU A 519 23.89 -11.21 -16.49
C LEU A 519 24.52 -10.55 -15.25
N PRO A 520 23.81 -9.59 -14.60
CA PRO A 520 24.29 -9.00 -13.36
C PRO A 520 24.34 -10.06 -12.25
N VAL A 521 25.40 -10.02 -11.44
CA VAL A 521 25.52 -10.80 -10.20
C VAL A 521 24.60 -10.16 -9.15
N GLY A 522 23.31 -10.48 -9.24
CA GLY A 522 22.25 -10.02 -8.35
C GLY A 522 22.20 -8.51 -8.11
N SER A 523 21.72 -8.15 -6.92
CA SER A 523 21.58 -6.80 -6.40
C SER A 523 22.91 -6.07 -6.20
N VAL A 524 24.00 -6.80 -5.95
CA VAL A 524 25.35 -6.22 -5.74
C VAL A 524 25.83 -5.47 -6.98
N SER A 525 25.47 -5.93 -8.18
CA SER A 525 25.82 -5.28 -9.44
C SER A 525 25.26 -3.85 -9.58
N PHE A 526 24.23 -3.51 -8.80
CA PHE A 526 23.55 -2.22 -8.81
C PHE A 526 24.11 -1.23 -7.77
N GLN A 527 25.07 -1.63 -6.94
CA GLN A 527 25.61 -0.80 -5.86
C GLN A 527 26.24 0.52 -6.35
N ASN A 528 26.79 0.51 -7.57
CA ASN A 528 27.34 1.71 -8.22
C ASN A 528 26.24 2.74 -8.57
N ILE A 529 25.01 2.28 -8.78
CA ILE A 529 23.84 3.16 -8.98
C ILE A 529 23.35 3.63 -7.61
N SER A 530 23.11 2.71 -6.68
CA SER A 530 22.74 3.05 -5.31
C SER A 530 23.08 1.96 -4.30
N SER A 531 23.68 2.37 -3.19
CA SER A 531 23.95 1.48 -2.06
C SER A 531 22.69 0.93 -1.38
N ASN A 532 21.53 1.58 -1.56
CA ASN A 532 20.28 1.14 -0.92
C ASN A 532 19.71 -0.13 -1.55
N VAL A 533 20.12 -0.47 -2.77
CA VAL A 533 19.61 -1.61 -3.54
C VAL A 533 19.96 -2.95 -2.89
N LEU A 534 20.97 -2.97 -2.01
CA LEU A 534 21.31 -4.14 -1.20
C LEU A 534 20.16 -4.58 -0.28
N GLU A 535 19.14 -3.74 -0.06
CA GLU A 535 17.92 -4.15 0.65
C GLU A 535 17.12 -5.23 -0.11
N GLU A 536 17.33 -5.36 -1.43
CA GLU A 536 16.69 -6.37 -2.27
C GLU A 536 17.50 -7.68 -2.34
N SER A 537 18.68 -7.73 -1.70
CA SER A 537 19.44 -8.99 -1.62
C SER A 537 18.68 -9.99 -0.75
N ALA A 538 18.51 -11.20 -1.25
CA ALA A 538 17.73 -12.23 -0.60
C ALA A 538 18.44 -12.72 0.67
N VAL A 539 18.04 -12.22 1.84
CA VAL A 539 18.47 -12.79 3.13
C VAL A 539 17.53 -13.95 3.47
N SER A 540 17.67 -15.07 2.77
CA SER A 540 17.27 -16.39 3.31
C SER A 540 17.64 -17.52 2.34
N ASP A 541 18.49 -18.42 2.84
CA ASP A 541 18.97 -19.65 2.18
C ASP A 541 17.82 -20.65 1.88
N ASP A 542 16.66 -20.47 2.52
CA ASP A 542 15.55 -21.43 2.50
C ASP A 542 14.34 -21.01 1.64
N THR A 543 14.33 -19.81 1.03
CA THR A 543 13.08 -19.21 0.49
C THR A 543 12.93 -19.31 -1.02
N LEU A 544 13.94 -19.77 -1.76
CA LEU A 544 13.89 -19.85 -3.22
C LEU A 544 14.59 -21.12 -3.71
N SER A 545 13.97 -22.29 -3.49
CA SER A 545 14.23 -23.43 -4.37
C SER A 545 13.61 -23.12 -5.74
N PRO A 546 14.39 -22.98 -6.83
CA PRO A 546 13.88 -22.61 -8.15
C PRO A 546 12.97 -23.68 -8.79
N ASP A 547 12.89 -24.86 -8.16
CA ASP A 547 12.16 -26.02 -8.65
C ASP A 547 10.72 -26.14 -8.08
N GLU A 548 10.26 -25.21 -7.23
CA GLU A 548 8.88 -25.23 -6.69
C GLU A 548 7.90 -24.33 -7.48
N ASP A 549 6.78 -24.93 -7.88
CA ASP A 549 5.78 -24.43 -8.85
C ASP A 549 5.31 -22.97 -8.63
N GLY A 550 5.61 -22.09 -9.59
CA GLY A 550 4.82 -20.87 -9.88
C GLY A 550 5.26 -19.55 -9.25
N VAL A 551 6.27 -19.54 -8.38
CA VAL A 551 6.89 -18.31 -7.85
C VAL A 551 7.68 -17.62 -8.99
N CYS A 552 7.55 -16.30 -9.17
CA CYS A 552 8.21 -15.52 -10.23
C CYS A 552 7.81 -15.88 -11.67
N SER A 553 6.58 -16.35 -11.91
CA SER A 553 6.05 -16.55 -13.27
C SER A 553 5.66 -15.24 -13.98
N GLY A 554 5.86 -14.09 -13.34
CA GLY A 554 5.55 -12.78 -13.90
C GLY A 554 6.37 -12.46 -15.15
N ARG A 555 5.74 -11.77 -16.13
CA ARG A 555 6.35 -11.38 -17.42
C ARG A 555 7.70 -10.63 -17.30
N TYR A 556 7.98 -10.07 -16.13
CA TYR A 556 9.15 -9.25 -15.84
C TYR A 556 10.35 -10.04 -15.33
N PHE A 557 10.16 -11.26 -14.81
CA PHE A 557 11.26 -12.16 -14.38
C PHE A 557 11.88 -12.88 -15.58
N THR A 558 12.29 -12.10 -16.58
CA THR A 558 12.99 -12.56 -17.78
C THR A 558 14.08 -11.56 -18.10
N GLU A 559 15.11 -11.96 -18.86
CA GLU A 559 16.16 -11.03 -19.30
C GLU A 559 15.57 -9.81 -20.05
N SER A 560 14.53 -10.04 -20.85
CA SER A 560 13.83 -8.97 -21.56
C SER A 560 13.07 -8.01 -20.63
N GLY A 561 12.50 -8.54 -19.54
CA GLY A 561 11.85 -7.76 -18.50
C GLY A 561 12.84 -6.92 -17.70
N LEU A 562 13.99 -7.50 -17.34
CA LEU A 562 15.10 -6.80 -16.68
C LEU A 562 15.60 -5.63 -17.52
N VAL A 563 15.88 -5.86 -18.82
CA VAL A 563 16.28 -4.80 -19.75
C VAL A 563 15.20 -3.72 -19.85
N GLY A 564 13.92 -4.09 -19.93
CA GLY A 564 12.81 -3.13 -19.98
C GLY A 564 12.71 -2.24 -18.74
N LEU A 565 12.91 -2.80 -17.53
CA LEU A 565 12.94 -2.03 -16.28
C LEU A 565 14.11 -1.03 -16.25
N LEU A 566 15.30 -1.48 -16.65
CA LEU A 566 16.52 -0.66 -16.69
C LEU A 566 16.43 0.46 -17.73
N GLU A 567 15.91 0.18 -18.93
CA GLU A 567 15.69 1.20 -19.96
C GLU A 567 14.73 2.28 -19.49
N HIS A 568 13.64 1.90 -18.83
CA HIS A 568 12.68 2.85 -18.25
C HIS A 568 13.31 3.67 -17.11
N ALA A 569 14.11 3.04 -16.24
CA ALA A 569 14.86 3.76 -15.20
C ALA A 569 15.84 4.79 -15.79
N ALA A 570 16.56 4.43 -16.85
CA ALA A 570 17.48 5.33 -17.55
C ALA A 570 16.77 6.56 -18.14
N GLU A 571 15.58 6.39 -18.71
CA GLU A 571 14.76 7.49 -19.23
C GLU A 571 14.30 8.44 -18.12
N LEU A 572 13.88 7.89 -16.97
CA LEU A 572 13.50 8.69 -15.81
C LEU A 572 14.71 9.43 -15.19
N PHE A 573 15.88 8.81 -15.11
CA PHE A 573 17.11 9.48 -14.66
C PHE A 573 17.52 10.64 -15.57
N SER A 574 17.42 10.44 -16.90
CA SER A 574 17.68 11.50 -17.88
C SER A 574 16.70 12.67 -17.71
N THR A 575 15.42 12.36 -17.49
CA THR A 575 14.38 13.36 -17.23
C THR A 575 14.61 14.08 -15.89
N GLY A 576 15.08 13.35 -14.87
CA GLY A 576 15.44 13.88 -13.55
C GLY A 576 16.78 14.62 -13.49
N GLY A 577 17.54 14.69 -14.59
CA GLY A 577 18.82 15.42 -14.66
C GLY A 577 20.04 14.70 -14.05
N LEU A 578 19.90 13.42 -13.72
CA LEU A 578 20.97 12.55 -13.21
C LEU A 578 21.59 11.77 -14.38
N TYR A 579 22.33 12.47 -15.23
CA TYR A 579 22.88 11.88 -16.45
C TYR A 579 24.02 10.89 -16.19
N GLU A 580 24.75 11.06 -15.09
CA GLU A 580 25.83 10.15 -14.67
C GLU A 580 25.30 8.75 -14.33
N THR A 581 24.12 8.66 -13.71
CA THR A 581 23.51 7.36 -13.37
C THR A 581 22.99 6.61 -14.59
N VAL A 582 22.65 7.33 -15.67
CA VAL A 582 22.26 6.72 -16.96
C VAL A 582 23.39 5.84 -17.50
N ASN A 583 24.64 6.27 -17.35
CA ASN A 583 25.81 5.47 -17.73
C ASN A 583 25.93 4.20 -16.89
N GLU A 584 25.77 4.31 -15.58
CA GLU A 584 25.85 3.15 -14.68
C GLU A 584 24.72 2.13 -14.95
N VAL A 585 23.53 2.59 -15.31
CA VAL A 585 22.43 1.72 -15.73
C VAL A 585 22.77 0.99 -17.04
N TYR A 586 23.24 1.70 -18.05
CA TYR A 586 23.53 1.06 -19.34
C TYR A 586 24.75 0.13 -19.32
N LYS A 587 25.68 0.28 -18.37
CA LYS A 587 26.73 -0.73 -18.12
C LYS A 587 26.17 -2.11 -17.77
N LEU A 588 24.97 -2.19 -17.19
CA LEU A 588 24.28 -3.45 -16.90
C LEU A 588 23.53 -3.99 -18.11
N VAL A 589 23.02 -3.11 -18.97
CA VAL A 589 22.21 -3.48 -20.15
C VAL A 589 23.06 -3.92 -21.34
N ILE A 590 24.20 -3.26 -21.58
CA ILE A 590 25.05 -3.50 -22.77
C ILE A 590 25.51 -4.97 -22.88
N PRO A 591 26.04 -5.62 -21.82
CA PRO A 591 26.49 -7.01 -21.91
C PRO A 591 25.38 -7.99 -22.33
N ILE A 592 24.14 -7.76 -21.87
CA ILE A 592 22.96 -8.56 -22.21
C ILE A 592 22.62 -8.38 -23.70
N LEU A 593 22.62 -7.14 -24.19
CA LEU A 593 22.32 -6.85 -25.60
C LEU A 593 23.40 -7.39 -26.56
N GLU A 594 24.67 -7.37 -26.14
CA GLU A 594 25.79 -7.95 -26.89
C GLU A 594 25.68 -9.48 -26.99
N ALA A 595 25.32 -10.15 -25.90
CA ALA A 595 25.07 -11.60 -25.88
C ALA A 595 23.95 -11.99 -26.85
N HIS A 596 22.87 -11.20 -26.90
CA HIS A 596 21.74 -11.39 -27.82
C HIS A 596 22.00 -10.90 -29.25
N ARG A 597 23.11 -10.21 -29.51
CA ARG A 597 23.44 -9.61 -30.81
C ARG A 597 22.35 -8.64 -31.32
N ASP A 598 21.66 -7.94 -30.42
CA ASP A 598 20.66 -6.92 -30.79
C ASP A 598 21.34 -5.58 -31.10
N PHE A 599 22.00 -5.51 -32.25
CA PHE A 599 22.75 -4.33 -32.69
C PHE A 599 21.86 -3.09 -32.89
N ARG A 600 20.55 -3.27 -33.10
CA ARG A 600 19.61 -2.16 -33.22
C ARG A 600 19.42 -1.47 -31.87
N LYS A 601 19.15 -2.24 -30.81
CA LYS A 601 19.05 -1.70 -29.45
C LYS A 601 20.39 -1.15 -28.94
N LEU A 602 21.51 -1.79 -29.26
CA LEU A 602 22.85 -1.26 -28.93
C LEU A 602 23.08 0.12 -29.56
N THR A 603 22.73 0.30 -30.84
CA THR A 603 22.84 1.62 -31.51
C THR A 603 22.01 2.67 -30.78
N SER A 604 20.76 2.36 -30.43
CA SER A 604 19.90 3.29 -29.69
C SER A 604 20.43 3.59 -28.28
N THR A 605 21.01 2.61 -27.60
CA THR A 605 21.59 2.76 -26.26
C THR A 605 22.79 3.70 -26.29
N HIS A 606 23.69 3.54 -27.26
CA HIS A 606 24.84 4.42 -27.41
C HIS A 606 24.44 5.86 -27.81
N ASP A 607 23.39 6.05 -28.61
CA ASP A 607 22.83 7.37 -28.90
C ASP A 607 22.26 8.06 -27.64
N LYS A 608 21.55 7.30 -26.79
CA LYS A 608 21.05 7.80 -25.49
C LYS A 608 22.21 8.17 -24.55
N LEU A 609 23.28 7.37 -24.51
CA LEU A 609 24.49 7.67 -23.73
C LEU A 609 25.21 8.92 -24.23
N GLN A 610 25.36 9.08 -25.55
CA GLN A 610 25.94 10.28 -26.15
C GLN A 610 25.18 11.53 -25.69
N LYS A 611 23.85 11.52 -25.77
CA LYS A 611 22.98 12.62 -25.32
C LYS A 611 23.12 12.91 -23.82
N ALA A 612 23.32 11.88 -23.00
CA ALA A 612 23.54 12.04 -21.56
C ALA A 612 24.88 12.75 -21.29
N PHE A 613 25.97 12.32 -21.95
CA PHE A 613 27.28 12.97 -21.81
C PHE A 613 27.29 14.42 -22.33
N ASP A 614 26.64 14.68 -23.46
CA ASP A 614 26.46 16.04 -23.99
C ASP A 614 25.68 16.92 -23.00
N SER A 615 24.70 16.35 -22.30
CA SER A 615 23.94 17.05 -21.26
C SER A 615 24.78 17.35 -20.02
N ILE A 616 25.70 16.46 -19.63
CA ILE A 616 26.65 16.70 -18.53
C ILE A 616 27.57 17.87 -18.87
N ILE A 617 28.14 17.90 -20.09
CA ILE A 617 29.05 18.95 -20.53
C ILE A 617 28.32 20.30 -20.63
N SER A 618 27.14 20.32 -21.27
CA SER A 618 26.41 21.57 -21.54
C SER A 618 25.71 22.16 -20.32
N LYS A 619 25.19 21.32 -19.41
CA LYS A 619 24.40 21.74 -18.25
C LYS A 619 25.14 21.64 -16.92
N GLY A 620 26.35 21.06 -16.88
CA GLY A 620 27.11 20.67 -15.68
C GLY A 620 26.79 21.46 -14.40
N HIS A 621 27.23 22.72 -14.34
CA HIS A 621 27.08 23.61 -13.17
C HIS A 621 25.73 24.33 -13.08
N LYS A 622 24.89 24.24 -14.12
CA LYS A 622 23.53 24.85 -14.16
C LYS A 622 22.46 23.88 -13.65
N ARG A 623 22.80 22.62 -13.43
CA ARG A 623 21.89 21.64 -12.85
C ARG A 623 21.62 21.99 -11.40
N MET A 624 20.36 21.90 -11.01
CA MET A 624 19.91 22.19 -9.66
C MET A 624 19.44 20.86 -9.06
N PHE A 625 20.15 20.39 -8.04
CA PHE A 625 19.79 19.18 -7.30
C PHE A 625 18.92 19.53 -6.08
N GLY A 626 18.25 18.53 -5.51
CA GLY A 626 17.28 18.76 -4.42
C GLY A 626 17.87 19.52 -3.22
N THR A 627 16.99 20.25 -2.53
CA THR A 627 17.30 20.92 -1.25
C THR A 627 16.84 20.04 -0.09
N TYR A 628 17.53 20.10 1.04
CA TYR A 628 17.29 19.19 2.16
C TYR A 628 16.84 19.93 3.42
N PHE A 629 15.82 19.38 4.09
CA PHE A 629 15.28 19.93 5.32
C PHE A 629 15.10 18.82 6.35
N ARG A 630 15.54 19.05 7.58
CA ARG A 630 15.15 18.21 8.72
C ARG A 630 13.78 18.66 9.21
N VAL A 631 12.85 17.72 9.32
CA VAL A 631 11.48 17.93 9.80
C VAL A 631 11.23 16.98 10.98
N GLY A 632 10.93 17.54 12.14
CA GLY A 632 10.54 16.80 13.33
C GLY A 632 9.08 17.07 13.70
N PHE A 633 8.36 16.04 14.09
CA PHE A 633 6.95 16.10 14.48
C PHE A 633 6.80 15.86 15.98
N TYR A 634 6.04 16.72 16.66
CA TYR A 634 5.82 16.61 18.11
C TYR A 634 4.35 16.90 18.46
N GLY A 635 3.75 16.05 19.28
CA GLY A 635 2.38 16.17 19.75
C GLY A 635 1.57 14.93 19.41
N SER A 636 0.71 14.49 20.34
CA SER A 636 -0.05 13.24 20.22
C SER A 636 -1.02 13.21 19.04
N LYS A 637 -1.39 14.37 18.47
CA LYS A 637 -2.23 14.47 17.26
C LYS A 637 -1.58 13.84 16.03
N PHE A 638 -0.25 13.73 16.00
CA PHE A 638 0.49 13.12 14.90
C PHE A 638 0.48 11.58 14.90
N GLY A 639 0.01 10.94 15.98
CA GLY A 639 -0.03 9.48 16.08
C GLY A 639 1.34 8.85 15.86
N ASP A 640 1.47 8.00 14.85
CA ASP A 640 2.72 7.31 14.46
C ASP A 640 3.89 8.26 14.15
N LEU A 641 3.60 9.52 13.81
CA LEU A 641 4.62 10.53 13.52
C LEU A 641 5.14 11.25 14.78
N ASP A 642 4.50 11.11 15.95
CA ASP A 642 4.98 11.79 17.17
C ASP A 642 6.42 11.34 17.50
N GLU A 643 7.28 12.32 17.76
CA GLU A 643 8.71 12.15 18.04
C GLU A 643 9.57 11.63 16.88
N GLN A 644 9.01 11.54 15.68
CA GLN A 644 9.76 11.11 14.50
C GLN A 644 10.44 12.30 13.81
N GLU A 645 11.72 12.10 13.46
CA GLU A 645 12.51 13.05 12.69
C GLU A 645 12.90 12.48 11.33
N PHE A 646 12.73 13.29 10.29
CA PHE A 646 13.04 12.94 8.92
C PHE A 646 13.90 14.00 8.26
N VAL A 647 14.72 13.56 7.30
CA VAL A 647 15.27 14.46 6.29
C VAL A 647 14.37 14.38 5.06
N TYR A 648 13.87 15.53 4.62
CA TYR A 648 13.07 15.72 3.42
C TYR A 648 13.97 16.19 2.29
N LYS A 649 13.80 15.59 1.11
CA LYS A 649 14.35 16.06 -0.15
C LYS A 649 13.27 16.82 -0.91
N GLU A 650 13.47 18.12 -1.06
CA GLU A 650 12.61 19.02 -1.80
C GLU A 650 13.21 19.35 -3.18
N PRO A 651 12.40 19.89 -4.11
CA PRO A 651 12.90 20.47 -5.35
C PRO A 651 14.02 21.49 -5.13
N ALA A 652 14.83 21.68 -6.16
CA ALA A 652 16.15 22.29 -6.04
C ALA A 652 16.21 23.78 -5.65
N ILE A 653 15.07 24.48 -5.66
CA ILE A 653 14.98 25.92 -5.36
C ILE A 653 14.09 26.17 -4.14
N THR A 654 13.56 25.11 -3.52
CA THR A 654 12.65 25.24 -2.39
C THR A 654 13.35 25.91 -1.22
N LYS A 655 12.71 26.94 -0.67
CA LYS A 655 13.22 27.69 0.50
C LYS A 655 12.48 27.30 1.77
N LEU A 656 13.10 27.57 2.92
CA LEU A 656 12.51 27.28 4.23
C LEU A 656 11.06 27.79 4.40
N PRO A 657 10.70 29.02 3.97
CA PRO A 657 9.32 29.49 4.10
C PRO A 657 8.32 28.71 3.23
N GLU A 658 8.74 28.20 2.08
CA GLU A 658 7.87 27.49 1.15
C GLU A 658 7.47 26.11 1.71
N ILE A 659 8.45 25.34 2.19
CA ILE A 659 8.16 24.07 2.88
C ILE A 659 7.42 24.29 4.20
N SER A 660 7.78 25.33 4.96
CA SER A 660 7.08 25.68 6.20
C SER A 660 5.60 25.95 5.95
N HIS A 661 5.29 26.79 4.98
CA HIS A 661 3.91 27.13 4.64
C HIS A 661 3.16 25.93 4.04
N ARG A 662 3.83 25.08 3.24
CA ARG A 662 3.25 23.85 2.68
C ARG A 662 2.83 22.88 3.79
N LEU A 663 3.72 22.60 4.74
CA LEU A 663 3.44 21.65 5.84
C LEU A 663 2.45 22.24 6.86
N GLU A 664 2.61 23.51 7.23
CA GLU A 664 1.69 24.21 8.13
C GLU A 664 0.28 24.28 7.53
N GLY A 665 0.14 24.63 6.25
CA GLY A 665 -1.14 24.67 5.56
C GLY A 665 -1.77 23.28 5.40
N PHE A 666 -0.97 22.25 5.09
CA PHE A 666 -1.45 20.88 5.00
C PHE A 666 -1.98 20.36 6.34
N TYR A 667 -1.18 20.40 7.38
CA TYR A 667 -1.60 19.91 8.70
C TYR A 667 -2.64 20.82 9.36
N GLY A 668 -2.66 22.12 9.04
CA GLY A 668 -3.71 23.05 9.44
C GLY A 668 -5.08 22.66 8.86
N GLN A 669 -5.14 22.17 7.62
CA GLN A 669 -6.36 21.62 7.03
C GLN A 669 -6.78 20.29 7.69
N CYS A 670 -5.83 19.46 8.11
CA CYS A 670 -6.11 18.18 8.75
C CYS A 670 -6.59 18.32 10.20
N PHE A 671 -5.99 19.21 10.99
CA PHE A 671 -6.20 19.28 12.44
C PHE A 671 -6.87 20.57 12.92
N GLY A 672 -6.98 21.59 12.07
CA GLY A 672 -7.38 22.96 12.39
C GLY A 672 -6.16 23.87 12.56
N GLU A 673 -6.16 25.04 11.91
CA GLU A 673 -5.04 26.01 11.92
C GLU A 673 -4.63 26.44 13.33
N GLU A 674 -5.58 26.52 14.27
CA GLU A 674 -5.34 26.91 15.67
C GLU A 674 -4.55 25.86 16.48
N PHE A 675 -4.49 24.62 15.99
CA PHE A 675 -3.83 23.50 16.66
C PHE A 675 -2.45 23.19 16.09
N VAL A 676 -2.00 23.86 15.02
CA VAL A 676 -0.72 23.58 14.37
C VAL A 676 0.23 24.75 14.57
N GLU A 677 1.47 24.46 14.98
CA GLU A 677 2.47 25.50 15.22
C GLU A 677 3.84 25.09 14.70
N VAL A 678 4.48 25.94 13.90
CA VAL A 678 5.83 25.69 13.38
C VAL A 678 6.88 26.23 14.34
N ILE A 679 7.72 25.35 14.86
CA ILE A 679 8.88 25.69 15.68
C ILE A 679 9.98 26.23 14.74
N LYS A 680 10.26 27.53 14.88
CA LYS A 680 11.29 28.24 14.07
C LYS A 680 12.70 28.06 14.62
N ASP A 681 12.83 27.70 15.89
CA ASP A 681 14.12 27.41 16.50
C ASP A 681 14.63 26.04 16.04
N SER A 682 15.94 25.93 15.85
CA SER A 682 16.64 24.68 15.50
C SER A 682 17.16 23.93 16.73
N ALA A 683 17.04 24.50 17.93
CA ALA A 683 17.43 23.85 19.17
C ALA A 683 16.65 22.55 19.43
N PRO A 684 17.22 21.58 20.16
CA PRO A 684 16.49 20.40 20.61
C PRO A 684 15.21 20.79 21.37
N VAL A 685 14.09 20.18 21.00
CA VAL A 685 12.77 20.52 21.53
C VAL A 685 12.54 19.77 22.84
N ASP A 686 12.14 20.51 23.87
CA ASP A 686 11.81 19.98 25.19
C ASP A 686 10.28 19.80 25.30
N LYS A 687 9.82 18.54 25.27
CA LYS A 687 8.39 18.19 25.26
C LYS A 687 7.64 18.71 26.49
N THR A 688 8.34 18.88 27.62
CA THR A 688 7.73 19.38 28.87
C THR A 688 7.24 20.82 28.78
N LYS A 689 7.74 21.59 27.80
CA LYS A 689 7.38 22.99 27.57
C LYS A 689 6.34 23.18 26.49
N LEU A 690 5.95 22.12 25.79
CA LEU A 690 4.98 22.14 24.71
C LEU A 690 3.56 21.92 25.23
N ASP A 691 2.58 22.53 24.58
CA ASP A 691 1.16 22.28 24.87
C ASP A 691 0.74 20.90 24.33
N PRO A 692 0.28 19.97 25.18
CA PRO A 692 -0.17 18.63 24.74
C PRO A 692 -1.31 18.66 23.72
N ASN A 693 -2.10 19.74 23.66
CA ASN A 693 -3.24 19.86 22.76
C ASN A 693 -2.87 20.35 21.35
N LYS A 694 -1.63 20.76 21.14
CA LYS A 694 -1.13 21.28 19.86
C LYS A 694 -0.20 20.30 19.15
N ALA A 695 -0.13 20.47 17.84
CA ALA A 695 0.72 19.74 16.92
C ALA A 695 1.87 20.67 16.48
N TYR A 696 3.09 20.35 16.89
CA TYR A 696 4.28 21.13 16.60
C TYR A 696 5.11 20.51 15.49
N ILE A 697 5.52 21.32 14.52
CA ILE A 697 6.39 20.89 13.42
C ILE A 697 7.67 21.72 13.48
N GLN A 698 8.82 21.07 13.62
CA GLN A 698 10.11 21.75 13.62
C GLN A 698 10.81 21.54 12.28
N ILE A 699 11.10 22.63 11.56
CA ILE A 699 11.70 22.57 10.23
C ILE A 699 13.03 23.30 10.25
N THR A 700 14.09 22.64 9.79
CA THR A 700 15.45 23.18 9.78
C THR A 700 16.12 22.85 8.45
N PHE A 701 16.69 23.87 7.78
CA PHE A 701 17.49 23.64 6.58
C PHE A 701 18.78 22.89 6.92
N VAL A 702 19.12 21.89 6.12
CA VAL A 702 20.33 21.07 6.31
C VAL A 702 21.13 21.01 5.01
N GLU A 703 22.46 20.99 5.13
CA GLU A 703 23.37 20.81 4.00
C GLU A 703 23.99 19.41 4.05
N PRO A 704 24.30 18.77 2.90
CA PRO A 704 25.04 17.51 2.90
C PRO A 704 26.39 17.65 3.62
N TYR A 705 26.72 16.69 4.47
CA TYR A 705 27.96 16.67 5.26
C TYR A 705 28.91 15.59 4.76
N PHE A 706 30.19 15.95 4.65
CA PHE A 706 31.27 15.06 4.24
C PHE A 706 32.48 15.26 5.13
N ASP A 707 33.15 14.16 5.45
CA ASP A 707 34.45 14.24 6.13
C ASP A 707 35.55 14.73 5.18
N GLU A 708 36.67 15.20 5.74
CA GLU A 708 37.79 15.72 4.95
C GLU A 708 38.37 14.68 3.97
N TYR A 709 38.24 13.37 4.26
CA TYR A 709 38.68 12.31 3.35
C TYR A 709 37.69 12.11 2.20
N GLU A 710 36.38 12.10 2.46
CA GLU A 710 35.34 11.97 1.42
C GLU A 710 35.37 13.14 0.43
N MET A 711 35.68 14.34 0.94
CA MET A 711 35.83 15.54 0.10
C MET A 711 36.98 15.44 -0.92
N LYS A 712 37.92 14.51 -0.75
CA LYS A 712 38.98 14.24 -1.74
C LYS A 712 38.49 13.37 -2.90
N ASP A 713 37.60 12.41 -2.59
CA ASP A 713 37.04 11.49 -3.59
C ASP A 713 35.86 12.13 -4.33
N ARG A 714 35.07 12.96 -3.65
CA ARG A 714 33.92 13.69 -4.22
C ARG A 714 34.37 15.01 -4.83
N VAL A 715 34.89 14.95 -6.04
CA VAL A 715 35.42 16.10 -6.79
C VAL A 715 34.29 16.86 -7.50
N THR A 716 33.38 16.13 -8.15
CA THR A 716 32.38 16.73 -9.04
C THR A 716 31.18 17.28 -8.29
N TYR A 717 30.45 18.21 -8.93
CA TYR A 717 29.22 18.76 -8.36
C TYR A 717 28.12 17.69 -8.21
N PHE A 718 28.09 16.69 -9.09
CA PHE A 718 27.18 15.55 -9.00
C PHE A 718 27.52 14.65 -7.79
N GLU A 719 28.79 14.27 -7.61
CA GLU A 719 29.24 13.44 -6.48
C GLU A 719 28.92 14.08 -5.12
N LYS A 720 28.92 15.41 -5.02
CA LYS A 720 28.54 16.13 -3.78
C LYS A 720 27.03 16.19 -3.54
N ASN A 721 26.22 15.73 -4.49
CA ASN A 721 24.76 15.76 -4.43
C ASN A 721 24.10 14.37 -4.61
N PHE A 722 24.90 13.31 -4.70
CA PHE A 722 24.46 11.95 -4.98
C PHE A 722 24.99 10.97 -3.94
N ASN A 723 24.20 9.93 -3.59
CA ASN A 723 24.48 9.00 -2.49
C ASN A 723 24.82 9.72 -1.17
N LEU A 724 23.87 10.54 -0.71
CA LEU A 724 24.00 11.37 0.49
C LEU A 724 23.32 10.73 1.70
N ARG A 725 24.07 10.49 2.77
CA ARG A 725 23.56 9.86 4.00
C ARG A 725 23.66 10.77 5.23
N ARG A 726 24.57 11.74 5.21
CA ARG A 726 24.82 12.65 6.33
C ARG A 726 24.48 14.09 5.96
N PHE A 727 23.83 14.76 6.88
CA PHE A 727 23.36 16.14 6.73
C PHE A 727 23.73 16.94 7.97
N MET A 728 24.07 18.21 7.81
CA MET A 728 24.47 19.08 8.92
C MET A 728 23.65 20.36 8.93
N TYR A 729 23.25 20.79 10.12
CA TYR A 729 22.82 22.16 10.39
C TYR A 729 23.62 22.75 11.53
N THR A 730 23.58 24.07 11.63
CA THR A 730 24.31 24.80 12.67
C THR A 730 23.38 25.70 13.46
N THR A 731 23.49 25.64 14.78
CA THR A 731 22.69 26.44 15.72
C THR A 731 23.63 27.38 16.48
N PRO A 732 23.54 28.70 16.29
CA PRO A 732 24.31 29.66 17.06
C PRO A 732 23.73 29.79 18.47
N PHE A 733 24.59 29.89 19.48
CA PHE A 733 24.18 30.10 20.87
C PHE A 733 25.27 30.81 21.69
N THR A 734 24.90 31.38 22.83
CA THR A 734 25.79 31.90 23.86
C THR A 734 25.70 31.04 25.12
N LEU A 735 26.68 31.12 26.01
CA LEU A 735 26.65 30.39 27.30
C LEU A 735 25.48 30.81 28.21
N GLU A 736 24.93 32.01 27.99
CA GLU A 736 23.73 32.50 28.66
C GLU A 736 22.42 31.98 28.04
N GLY A 737 22.49 31.19 26.97
CA GLY A 737 21.33 30.61 26.28
C GLY A 737 20.69 31.51 25.21
N ARG A 738 21.29 32.65 24.87
CA ARG A 738 20.81 33.52 23.78
C ARG A 738 21.27 32.98 22.42
N PRO A 739 20.48 33.11 21.33
CA PRO A 739 20.88 32.61 20.01
C PRO A 739 22.01 33.44 19.36
N ARG A 740 22.12 34.73 19.69
CA ARG A 740 23.18 35.62 19.18
C ARG A 740 23.76 36.46 20.31
N GLY A 741 25.07 36.68 20.28
CA GLY A 741 25.82 37.51 21.21
C GLY A 741 26.98 38.25 20.54
N GLU A 742 27.87 38.81 21.35
CA GLU A 742 29.11 39.43 20.88
C GLU A 742 30.09 38.38 20.34
N LEU A 743 31.07 38.79 19.51
CA LEU A 743 31.99 37.85 18.85
C LEU A 743 32.67 36.86 19.79
N HIS A 744 33.09 37.32 20.97
CA HIS A 744 33.80 36.50 21.96
C HIS A 744 32.89 35.58 22.79
N GLU A 745 31.58 35.75 22.71
CA GLU A 745 30.56 34.94 23.41
C GLU A 745 29.80 34.01 22.45
N GLN A 746 30.04 34.14 21.14
CA GLN A 746 29.30 33.45 20.11
C GLN A 746 29.84 32.03 19.88
N TYR A 747 29.15 31.05 20.46
CA TYR A 747 29.38 29.64 20.17
C TYR A 747 28.52 29.20 18.98
N ARG A 748 28.92 28.10 18.35
CA ARG A 748 28.14 27.43 17.31
C ARG A 748 28.08 25.94 17.59
N ARG A 749 26.90 25.36 17.52
CA ARG A 749 26.69 23.92 17.57
C ARG A 749 26.48 23.41 16.16
N ASN A 750 27.34 22.51 15.71
CA ASN A 750 27.16 21.77 14.47
C ASN A 750 26.50 20.44 14.81
N THR A 751 25.34 20.18 14.23
CA THR A 751 24.59 18.94 14.42
C THR A 751 24.63 18.14 13.13
N ILE A 752 25.16 16.93 13.17
CA ILE A 752 25.21 15.98 12.06
C ILE A 752 24.10 14.95 12.26
N LEU A 753 23.31 14.75 11.21
CA LEU A 753 22.21 13.81 11.12
C LEU A 753 22.58 12.71 10.13
N THR A 754 22.43 11.46 10.55
CA THR A 754 22.60 10.30 9.66
C THR A 754 21.24 9.68 9.39
N THR A 755 20.90 9.53 8.10
CA THR A 755 19.65 8.92 7.67
C THR A 755 19.77 7.41 7.50
N MET A 756 18.64 6.70 7.63
CA MET A 756 18.57 5.25 7.46
C MET A 756 19.04 4.76 6.08
N HIS A 757 18.69 5.49 5.03
CA HIS A 757 19.06 5.24 3.64
C HIS A 757 19.73 6.48 3.04
N ALA A 758 20.50 6.30 1.96
CA ALA A 758 21.14 7.41 1.25
C ALA A 758 20.16 8.02 0.23
N PHE A 759 20.23 9.34 -0.01
CA PHE A 759 19.52 9.99 -1.11
C PHE A 759 20.33 9.92 -2.42
N PRO A 760 19.66 9.74 -3.58
CA PRO A 760 18.23 9.50 -3.74
C PRO A 760 17.80 8.07 -3.34
N TYR A 761 16.53 7.92 -2.97
CA TYR A 761 15.93 6.66 -2.53
C TYR A 761 14.54 6.47 -3.15
N VAL A 762 13.87 5.35 -2.86
CA VAL A 762 12.48 5.08 -3.28
C VAL A 762 11.46 6.00 -2.57
N LYS A 763 11.90 6.83 -1.62
CA LYS A 763 11.08 7.81 -0.89
C LYS A 763 11.73 9.19 -0.89
N THR A 764 10.91 10.24 -0.81
CA THR A 764 11.35 11.65 -0.73
C THR A 764 11.70 12.11 0.68
N ARG A 765 11.30 11.36 1.72
CA ARG A 765 11.74 11.57 3.11
C ARG A 765 12.30 10.28 3.70
N ILE A 766 13.32 10.42 4.55
CA ILE A 766 14.01 9.29 5.18
C ILE A 766 14.23 9.61 6.66
N SER A 767 13.97 8.64 7.53
CA SER A 767 14.12 8.80 8.98
C SER A 767 15.58 9.02 9.38
N VAL A 768 15.76 9.87 10.39
CA VAL A 768 17.05 10.08 11.06
C VAL A 768 17.25 8.95 12.07
N ILE A 769 18.39 8.27 12.01
CA ILE A 769 18.72 7.14 12.90
C ILE A 769 19.81 7.48 13.92
N GLN A 770 20.62 8.52 13.65
CA GLN A 770 21.70 8.93 14.52
C GLN A 770 21.90 10.45 14.42
N LYS A 771 22.25 11.05 15.56
CA LYS A 771 22.52 12.47 15.72
C LYS A 771 23.81 12.68 16.49
N GLU A 772 24.71 13.49 15.94
CA GLU A 772 25.98 13.86 16.57
C GLU A 772 26.06 15.38 16.71
N GLU A 773 26.51 15.88 17.86
CA GLU A 773 26.60 17.32 18.12
C GLU A 773 28.03 17.72 18.49
N PHE A 774 28.56 18.74 17.79
CA PHE A 774 29.89 19.30 18.02
C PHE A 774 29.76 20.78 18.34
N VAL A 775 30.35 21.22 19.46
CA VAL A 775 30.36 22.63 19.86
C VAL A 775 31.68 23.26 19.47
N LEU A 776 31.59 24.34 18.68
CA LEU A 776 32.70 25.19 18.30
C LEU A 776 32.80 26.38 19.25
N THR A 777 34.02 26.65 19.71
CA THR A 777 34.35 27.84 20.49
C THR A 777 34.32 29.11 19.61
N PRO A 778 34.18 30.31 20.19
CA PRO A 778 34.09 31.57 19.44
C PRO A 778 35.25 31.81 18.46
N ILE A 779 36.48 31.43 18.84
CA ILE A 779 37.64 31.55 17.95
C ILE A 779 37.58 30.54 16.78
N GLU A 780 37.04 29.34 17.00
CA GLU A 780 36.84 28.34 15.94
C GLU A 780 35.75 28.76 14.97
N VAL A 781 34.65 29.35 15.46
CA VAL A 781 33.61 29.96 14.64
C VAL A 781 34.22 31.03 13.72
N ALA A 782 35.03 31.93 14.27
CA ALA A 782 35.73 32.95 13.49
C ALA A 782 36.66 32.35 12.43
N ILE A 783 37.37 31.26 12.73
CA ILE A 783 38.23 30.55 11.77
C ILE A 783 37.40 29.97 10.62
N GLU A 784 36.32 29.27 10.91
CA GLU A 784 35.46 28.65 9.89
C GLU A 784 34.79 29.70 9.01
N ASP A 785 34.31 30.81 9.57
CA ASP A 785 33.68 31.89 8.83
C ASP A 785 34.69 32.58 7.90
N MET A 786 35.91 32.84 8.39
CA MET A 786 36.99 33.40 7.56
C MET A 786 37.43 32.44 6.45
N LYS A 787 37.50 31.12 6.74
CA LYS A 787 37.79 30.11 5.71
C LYS A 787 36.70 30.06 4.65
N LYS A 788 35.42 30.02 5.05
CA LYS A 788 34.28 30.00 4.13
C LYS A 788 34.29 31.22 3.22
N LYS A 789 34.54 32.40 3.77
CA LYS A 789 34.64 33.65 2.99
C LYS A 789 35.83 33.68 2.03
N THR A 790 36.97 33.16 2.46
CA THR A 790 38.17 33.01 1.61
C THR A 790 37.92 32.04 0.46
N LEU A 791 37.21 30.93 0.71
CA LEU A 791 36.83 29.97 -0.32
C LEU A 791 35.84 30.57 -1.31
N GLN A 792 34.83 31.31 -0.86
CA GLN A 792 33.90 32.03 -1.74
C GLN A 792 34.61 33.01 -2.68
N LEU A 793 35.60 33.76 -2.16
CA LEU A 793 36.47 34.60 -2.99
C LEU A 793 37.27 33.79 -3.99
N ALA A 794 37.92 32.71 -3.56
CA ALA A 794 38.70 31.85 -4.45
C ALA A 794 37.85 31.24 -5.59
N VAL A 795 36.63 30.79 -5.28
CA VAL A 795 35.67 30.27 -6.28
C VAL A 795 35.27 31.36 -7.26
N ALA A 796 34.90 32.56 -6.79
CA ALA A 796 34.56 33.69 -7.66
C ALA A 796 35.74 34.14 -8.55
N ILE A 797 36.96 34.07 -8.02
CA ILE A 797 38.19 34.37 -8.78
C ILE A 797 38.46 33.30 -9.83
N ASN A 798 38.20 32.03 -9.57
CA ASN A 798 38.55 30.94 -10.50
C ASN A 798 37.41 30.56 -11.46
N GLN A 799 36.26 31.24 -11.38
CA GLN A 799 35.11 30.95 -12.24
C GLN A 799 35.39 31.26 -13.72
N GLU A 800 35.05 30.29 -14.58
CA GLU A 800 35.11 30.37 -16.05
C GLU A 800 33.78 29.94 -16.67
N PRO A 801 33.12 30.78 -17.50
CA PRO A 801 33.46 32.18 -17.81
C PRO A 801 33.33 33.10 -16.57
N PRO A 802 34.08 34.21 -16.53
CA PRO A 802 34.10 35.09 -15.36
C PRO A 802 32.75 35.78 -15.12
N ASP A 803 32.24 35.70 -13.88
CA ASP A 803 31.07 36.46 -13.42
C ASP A 803 31.52 37.69 -12.64
N ALA A 804 31.54 38.83 -13.33
CA ALA A 804 31.96 40.10 -12.73
C ALA A 804 31.04 40.54 -11.57
N LYS A 805 29.73 40.28 -11.65
CA LYS A 805 28.78 40.71 -10.61
C LYS A 805 28.95 39.90 -9.33
N MET A 806 29.07 38.58 -9.45
CA MET A 806 29.33 37.69 -8.31
C MET A 806 30.66 38.05 -7.63
N LEU A 807 31.72 38.24 -8.41
CA LEU A 807 33.03 38.65 -7.90
C LEU A 807 32.95 39.99 -7.16
N GLN A 808 32.27 40.99 -7.75
CA GLN A 808 32.11 42.31 -7.14
C GLN A 808 31.32 42.25 -5.82
N MET A 809 30.25 41.47 -5.77
CA MET A 809 29.42 41.30 -4.57
C MET A 809 30.23 40.68 -3.42
N VAL A 810 30.93 39.57 -3.66
CA VAL A 810 31.73 38.90 -2.63
C VAL A 810 32.93 39.76 -2.21
N LEU A 811 33.60 40.42 -3.16
CA LEU A 811 34.72 41.30 -2.89
C LEU A 811 34.30 42.50 -2.04
N GLN A 812 33.23 43.21 -2.43
CA GLN A 812 32.71 44.36 -1.68
C GLN A 812 32.33 43.97 -0.25
N GLY A 813 31.60 42.86 -0.07
CA GLY A 813 31.25 42.35 1.26
C GLY A 813 32.46 41.90 2.08
N SER A 814 33.62 41.72 1.46
CA SER A 814 34.87 41.33 2.12
C SER A 814 35.74 42.52 2.51
N VAL A 815 35.97 43.47 1.61
CA VAL A 815 36.86 44.62 1.86
C VAL A 815 36.15 45.87 2.37
N GLY A 816 34.84 45.97 2.16
CA GLY A 816 34.01 47.12 2.50
C GLY A 816 32.72 46.71 3.21
N ALA A 817 32.82 45.85 4.23
CA ALA A 817 31.69 45.48 5.06
C ALA A 817 31.14 46.73 5.79
N THR A 818 29.89 47.09 5.50
CA THR A 818 29.22 48.29 6.07
C THR A 818 28.12 47.96 7.07
N VAL A 819 27.54 46.74 7.00
CA VAL A 819 26.35 46.35 7.78
C VAL A 819 26.66 45.32 8.87
N ASN A 820 27.52 44.34 8.57
CA ASN A 820 27.93 43.32 9.53
C ASN A 820 29.33 43.63 10.10
N GLN A 821 29.62 43.13 11.30
CA GLN A 821 30.97 43.21 11.89
C GLN A 821 32.01 42.72 10.89
N GLY A 822 32.95 43.61 10.55
CA GLY A 822 33.89 43.41 9.44
C GLY A 822 35.01 42.42 9.80
N PRO A 823 35.74 41.86 8.82
CA PRO A 823 36.89 41.00 9.09
C PRO A 823 37.96 41.64 9.99
N LEU A 824 38.04 42.97 10.00
CA LEU A 824 38.93 43.73 10.87
C LEU A 824 38.54 43.61 12.36
N GLU A 825 37.24 43.62 12.66
CA GLU A 825 36.73 43.52 14.04
C GLU A 825 36.95 42.12 14.60
N VAL A 826 36.72 41.09 13.78
CA VAL A 826 37.08 39.70 14.10
C VAL A 826 38.57 39.58 14.45
N ALA A 827 39.45 40.20 13.66
CA ALA A 827 40.88 40.22 13.97
C ALA A 827 41.18 41.02 15.25
N GLN A 828 40.48 42.11 15.53
CA GLN A 828 40.67 42.89 16.76
C GLN A 828 40.29 42.12 18.01
N VAL A 829 39.18 41.38 17.99
CA VAL A 829 38.73 40.60 19.14
C VAL A 829 39.67 39.42 19.39
N PHE A 830 40.05 38.68 18.35
CA PHE A 830 40.76 37.41 18.53
C PHE A 830 42.27 37.45 18.30
N LEU A 831 42.83 38.50 17.69
CA LEU A 831 44.27 38.59 17.36
C LEU A 831 44.98 39.79 18.02
N ALA A 832 44.29 40.63 18.80
CA ALA A 832 44.92 41.78 19.46
C ALA A 832 45.80 41.36 20.65
N GLU A 833 45.37 40.36 21.39
CA GLU A 833 46.07 39.81 22.55
C GLU A 833 46.36 38.33 22.34
N ILE A 834 47.52 37.89 22.81
CA ILE A 834 47.94 36.50 22.61
C ILE A 834 47.47 35.68 23.80
N PRO A 835 46.68 34.61 23.57
CA PRO A 835 46.25 33.73 24.63
C PRO A 835 47.44 33.07 25.32
N ALA A 836 47.44 33.05 26.65
CA ALA A 836 48.44 32.32 27.45
C ALA A 836 48.27 30.80 27.37
N ASP A 837 47.07 30.31 27.06
CA ASP A 837 46.78 28.88 26.91
C ASP A 837 47.36 28.32 25.59
N PRO A 838 48.21 27.28 25.65
CA PRO A 838 48.74 26.59 24.47
C PRO A 838 47.68 26.10 23.47
N LYS A 839 46.48 25.71 23.92
CA LYS A 839 45.40 25.25 23.04
C LYS A 839 44.83 26.42 22.23
N LEU A 840 44.48 27.53 22.88
CA LEU A 840 44.05 28.74 22.19
C LEU A 840 45.15 29.32 21.29
N TYR A 841 46.43 29.19 21.66
CA TYR A 841 47.56 29.62 20.83
C TYR A 841 47.57 28.92 19.45
N ARG A 842 47.22 27.63 19.39
CA ARG A 842 47.09 26.89 18.12
C ARG A 842 45.98 27.46 17.24
N HIS A 843 44.79 27.74 17.81
CA HIS A 843 43.68 28.35 17.08
C HIS A 843 43.99 29.77 16.65
N HIS A 844 44.62 30.56 17.52
CA HIS A 844 45.11 31.91 17.22
C HIS A 844 46.06 31.91 16.01
N ASN A 845 47.04 31.02 15.96
CA ASN A 845 47.93 30.90 14.80
C ASN A 845 47.18 30.46 13.52
N LYS A 846 46.23 29.52 13.65
CA LYS A 846 45.39 29.06 12.53
C LYS A 846 44.56 30.22 11.96
N LEU A 847 43.96 31.06 12.81
CA LEU A 847 43.22 32.25 12.41
C LEU A 847 44.13 33.27 11.69
N ARG A 848 45.36 33.50 12.19
CA ARG A 848 46.34 34.37 11.51
C ARG A 848 46.68 33.89 10.11
N LEU A 849 46.88 32.58 9.92
CA LEU A 849 47.13 32.00 8.60
C LEU A 849 45.90 32.17 7.68
N CYS A 850 44.69 31.97 8.19
CA CYS A 850 43.46 32.24 7.44
C CYS A 850 43.36 33.70 6.99
N PHE A 851 43.71 34.67 7.84
CA PHE A 851 43.74 36.08 7.44
C PHE A 851 44.83 36.42 6.42
N LYS A 852 46.00 35.75 6.46
CA LYS A 852 47.02 35.90 5.41
C LYS A 852 46.49 35.49 4.05
N GLU A 853 45.89 34.31 3.98
CA GLU A 853 45.29 33.79 2.76
C GLU A 853 44.14 34.70 2.29
N PHE A 854 43.26 35.12 3.20
CA PHE A 854 42.15 36.02 2.90
C PHE A 854 42.61 37.32 2.23
N ILE A 855 43.61 38.02 2.80
CA ILE A 855 44.16 39.26 2.22
C ILE A 855 44.75 38.99 0.83
N MET A 856 45.48 37.88 0.67
CA MET A 856 46.04 37.49 -0.63
C MET A 856 44.94 37.32 -1.68
N ARG A 857 43.88 36.56 -1.36
CA ARG A 857 42.71 36.36 -2.25
C ARG A 857 41.96 37.65 -2.54
N CYS A 858 41.78 38.54 -1.55
CA CYS A 858 41.21 39.86 -1.81
C CYS A 858 42.04 40.66 -2.82
N GLY A 859 43.38 40.61 -2.73
CA GLY A 859 44.27 41.24 -3.70
C GLY A 859 44.11 40.69 -5.11
N GLU A 860 44.07 39.36 -5.25
CA GLU A 860 43.79 38.68 -6.52
C GLU A 860 42.42 39.07 -7.11
N ALA A 861 41.38 39.10 -6.27
CA ALA A 861 40.03 39.51 -6.67
C ALA A 861 39.97 40.96 -7.16
N VAL A 862 40.65 41.90 -6.48
CA VAL A 862 40.73 43.31 -6.91
C VAL A 862 41.39 43.41 -8.28
N GLU A 863 42.48 42.67 -8.52
CA GLU A 863 43.18 42.72 -9.81
C GLU A 863 42.40 42.01 -10.92
N LYS A 864 41.70 40.90 -10.62
CA LYS A 864 40.81 40.24 -11.59
C LYS A 864 39.62 41.15 -11.93
N ASN A 865 38.99 41.79 -10.94
CA ASN A 865 37.88 42.72 -11.18
C ASN A 865 38.28 43.90 -12.07
N LYS A 866 39.50 44.44 -11.90
CA LYS A 866 40.03 45.52 -12.75
C LYS A 866 40.04 45.16 -14.25
N ARG A 867 40.17 43.88 -14.60
CA ARG A 867 40.16 43.39 -15.99
C ARG A 867 38.75 43.16 -16.52
N LEU A 868 37.74 43.11 -15.66
CA LEU A 868 36.35 42.78 -15.99
C LEU A 868 35.41 44.01 -15.99
N ILE A 869 35.83 45.12 -15.38
CA ILE A 869 35.01 46.34 -15.27
C ILE A 869 34.85 47.10 -16.60
N THR A 870 33.72 47.78 -16.73
CA THR A 870 33.43 48.77 -17.77
C THR A 870 33.85 50.18 -17.33
N ALA A 871 33.81 51.17 -18.24
CA ALA A 871 34.33 52.52 -18.00
C ALA A 871 33.62 53.27 -16.85
N ASP A 872 32.33 53.01 -16.67
CA ASP A 872 31.45 53.53 -15.61
C ASP A 872 31.80 52.98 -14.21
N GLN A 873 32.42 51.80 -14.12
CA GLN A 873 32.76 51.16 -12.85
C GLN A 873 34.18 51.50 -12.35
N ARG A 874 34.91 52.42 -13.01
CA ARG A 874 36.30 52.77 -12.65
C ARG A 874 36.42 53.39 -11.25
N GLU A 875 35.52 54.30 -10.89
CA GLU A 875 35.50 54.93 -9.56
C GLU A 875 35.22 53.89 -8.47
N TYR A 876 34.26 53.01 -8.73
CA TYR A 876 33.93 51.89 -7.84
C TYR A 876 35.14 50.98 -7.60
N GLN A 877 35.88 50.62 -8.65
CA GLN A 877 37.11 49.84 -8.53
C GLN A 877 38.22 50.57 -7.75
N GLN A 878 38.35 51.89 -7.92
CA GLN A 878 39.30 52.69 -7.14
C GLN A 878 38.96 52.65 -5.65
N GLU A 879 37.68 52.76 -5.29
CA GLU A 879 37.23 52.69 -3.91
C GLU A 879 37.44 51.29 -3.31
N LEU A 880 37.14 50.21 -4.05
CA LEU A 880 37.48 48.84 -3.63
C LEU A 880 38.97 48.65 -3.37
N LYS A 881 39.81 49.20 -4.25
CA LYS A 881 41.27 49.16 -4.09
C LYS A 881 41.70 49.92 -2.84
N LYS A 882 41.15 51.10 -2.58
CA LYS A 882 41.43 51.91 -1.39
C LYS A 882 41.02 51.18 -0.11
N ASN A 883 39.82 50.59 -0.10
CA ASN A 883 39.30 49.79 1.02
C ASN A 883 40.17 48.57 1.31
N TYR A 884 40.60 47.86 0.26
CA TYR A 884 41.56 46.75 0.39
C TYR A 884 42.89 47.20 1.02
N HIS A 885 43.49 48.32 0.56
CA HIS A 885 44.74 48.82 1.14
C HIS A 885 44.56 49.22 2.62
N LYS A 886 43.46 49.90 2.95
CA LYS A 886 43.13 50.26 4.33
C LYS A 886 42.99 49.01 5.22
N LEU A 887 42.26 47.99 4.74
CA LEU A 887 42.10 46.72 5.44
C LEU A 887 43.45 46.01 5.65
N LYS A 888 44.27 45.95 4.59
CA LYS A 888 45.59 45.33 4.63
C LYS A 888 46.52 45.99 5.64
N GLU A 889 46.64 47.33 5.62
CA GLU A 889 47.50 48.06 6.55
C GLU A 889 47.04 47.91 8.01
N ASN A 890 45.72 47.91 8.26
CA ASN A 890 45.18 47.73 9.60
C ASN A 890 45.38 46.31 10.14
N LEU A 891 45.31 45.29 9.28
CA LEU A 891 45.52 43.88 9.67
C LEU A 891 47.00 43.50 9.75
N ARG A 892 47.88 44.21 9.04
CA ARG A 892 49.33 43.99 9.01
C ARG A 892 49.99 43.81 10.39
N PRO A 893 49.77 44.67 11.40
CA PRO A 893 50.41 44.52 12.71
C PRO A 893 49.97 43.25 13.46
N MET A 894 48.79 42.70 13.16
CA MET A 894 48.27 41.48 13.80
C MET A 894 48.74 40.20 13.08
N ILE A 895 49.05 40.33 11.79
CA ILE A 895 49.35 39.20 10.91
C ILE A 895 50.86 38.96 10.74
N GLU A 896 51.67 40.02 10.62
CA GLU A 896 53.09 39.92 10.22
C GLU A 896 54.09 39.83 11.38
N ARG A 897 53.66 40.04 12.64
CA ARG A 897 54.55 39.93 13.82
C ARG A 897 55.21 38.55 13.94
N LYS A 898 56.53 38.52 14.14
CA LYS A 898 57.30 37.28 14.37
C LYS A 898 57.05 36.74 15.79
N ILE A 899 57.23 35.43 15.99
CA ILE A 899 56.97 34.71 17.26
C ILE A 899 57.57 35.39 18.52
N PRO A 900 58.75 36.05 18.46
CA PRO A 900 59.30 36.79 19.62
C PRO A 900 58.63 38.15 19.89
N GLU A 901 58.08 38.81 18.87
CA GLU A 901 57.46 40.16 18.95
C GLU A 901 55.99 40.13 19.35
N LEU A 902 55.43 38.93 19.34
CA LEU A 902 54.06 38.61 19.68
C LEU A 902 53.75 38.88 21.17
N TYR A 903 54.71 38.66 22.07
CA TYR A 903 54.57 38.93 23.51
C TYR A 903 54.60 40.43 23.88
N LYS A 904 54.73 41.35 22.90
CA LYS A 904 54.70 42.80 23.15
C LYS A 904 53.30 43.37 22.83
N PRO A 905 52.66 44.10 23.77
CA PRO A 905 51.32 44.65 23.56
C PRO A 905 51.26 45.57 22.33
N ILE A 906 50.13 45.58 21.63
CA ILE A 906 49.87 46.48 20.50
C ILE A 906 49.70 47.90 21.06
N VAL A 907 50.69 48.77 20.83
CA VAL A 907 50.54 50.20 21.11
C VAL A 907 49.55 50.77 20.10
N ARG A 908 48.35 51.17 20.58
CA ARG A 908 47.39 51.95 19.79
C ARG A 908 48.05 53.28 19.42
N VAL A 909 48.33 53.49 18.14
CA VAL A 909 48.58 54.84 17.63
C VAL A 909 47.21 55.47 17.41
N GLU A 910 46.78 56.32 18.35
CA GLU A 910 45.67 57.23 18.11
C GLU A 910 46.02 58.11 16.90
N SER A 911 45.34 57.89 15.79
CA SER A 911 45.41 58.78 14.64
C SER A 911 44.84 60.14 15.05
N HIS A 912 45.72 61.15 15.13
CA HIS A 912 45.38 62.55 15.35
C HIS A 912 44.08 62.97 14.66
N LYS A 913 43.10 63.39 15.46
CA LYS A 913 42.00 64.25 15.01
C LYS A 913 42.62 65.51 14.39
N ARG A 914 42.45 65.68 13.07
CA ARG A 914 42.52 67.01 12.45
C ARG A 914 41.20 67.73 12.78
N ASP A 915 41.20 68.46 13.89
CA ASP A 915 40.17 69.46 14.15
C ASP A 915 40.41 70.65 13.20
N SER A 916 39.58 70.74 12.17
CA SER A 916 39.22 72.01 11.57
C SER A 916 38.15 72.64 12.45
N PHE A 917 38.37 73.81 13.06
CA PHE A 917 37.42 74.93 13.03
C PHE A 917 38.04 76.21 13.60
N HIS A 918 37.84 77.27 12.82
CA HIS A 918 37.96 78.70 13.03
C HIS A 918 38.17 79.30 14.45
N ARG A 919 39.16 80.22 14.48
CA ARG A 919 39.14 81.61 14.99
C ARG A 919 38.64 81.92 16.42
N SER A 920 39.56 82.60 17.13
CA SER A 920 39.39 83.67 18.14
C SER A 920 38.77 83.29 19.49
N SER A 921 39.15 83.83 20.65
CA SER A 921 40.28 84.60 21.17
C SER A 921 39.94 84.88 22.64
N PHE A 922 40.91 84.77 23.56
CA PHE A 922 40.94 85.37 24.91
C PHE A 922 39.77 85.11 25.91
N ARG A 923 40.06 84.38 27.01
CA ARG A 923 40.32 84.97 28.35
C ARG A 923 40.63 83.91 29.42
N LYS A 924 41.51 84.30 30.35
CA LYS A 924 41.99 83.62 31.57
C LYS A 924 40.92 83.54 32.68
N CYS A 925 41.04 82.49 33.52
CA CYS A 925 41.00 82.43 35.00
C CYS A 925 40.41 81.07 35.42
N GLU A 926 41.22 80.16 35.95
CA GLU A 926 41.48 79.94 37.39
C GLU A 926 40.37 79.17 38.14
N THR A 927 40.75 77.95 38.56
CA THR A 927 40.39 77.24 39.81
C THR A 927 38.96 77.34 40.36
N GLN A 928 38.33 76.17 40.59
CA GLN A 928 38.19 75.61 41.95
C GLN A 928 37.53 74.22 41.95
N LEU A 929 37.99 73.39 42.90
CA LEU A 929 37.36 72.18 43.40
C LEU A 929 35.93 72.46 43.91
N SER A 930 35.04 71.46 43.84
CA SER A 930 34.23 70.99 44.98
C SER A 930 33.09 70.06 44.53
N GLN A 931 33.18 68.81 45.01
CA GLN A 931 32.14 67.95 45.57
C GLN A 931 30.69 67.99 45.06
N GLY A 932 30.13 66.78 44.89
CA GLY A 932 28.91 66.41 45.61
C GLY A 932 27.84 65.76 44.75
N SER A 933 27.84 64.43 44.71
CA SER A 933 26.76 63.50 45.13
C SER A 933 26.90 62.19 44.36
#